data_AF-A0A1I6FZ26-F1
#
_entry.id   AF-A0A1I6FZ26-F1
#
_cell.length_a   1.000
_cell.length_b   1.000
_cell.length_c   1.000
_cell.angle_alpha   90.00
_cell.angle_beta   90.00
_cell.angle_gamma   90.00
#
_symmetry.space_group_name_H-M   'P 1'
#
loop_
_entity.id
_entity.type
_entity.pdbx_description
1 polymer ?
#
loop_
_entity_poly.entity_id
_entity_poly.type
_entity_poly.pdbx_seq_one_letter_code
_entity_poly.pdbx_strand_id
1 'polypeptide(L)'
;MKTNILKFAFFATFFALFLASCSNDDDGPDPEPQATCTDGIQNGDETGVDCGGSCSACVEPENTDLNGSLSEDRTLDPTLTYRLRGTYSIESGATLTIPAGTTIIADTGTDVYFVVQKGGDIAINGTAAAPVLMTSASEAPGDWGGLVIAGNATTTEGVDAIAEVGGIIYGGTDDADSSGSISYLIINYAGAQINSESQYNGLSLYAVGSGTSISNVAILNGTDDGVEFFGGTVSASNFYLENNEDDAVDWTEGWNGELSNTYVLHTIDGFSTAVEADGVNANPTLTNFTAVSTEGGTALQFKKESGATITGLSLTGYETSVEMRDGGPLANVQIDGMAADPANTYLAAATVDIAIFAWVDTDVSVESQDIDGAITADMMLDANVIYRLTGTLSVENGATLTIPAGTTIISDTGTDKYIVVQKGSMIDVQGTMDDPVIMTSSDQTPGDWGGLVIAGNASTTEGIDAIAEVGGIIYGGTDDADNSGSINYLVINYAGAQINSESQYNGLSLYAVGSGTSITNVAILNGTDDGVEFFGGTVSASNFYLENNEDDAVDWTEGWNGTLTKTYVLHTIDGFSTAVEADGVDAAVAVPTLADFTAVSTTGGTALQFKKTTGAVITNIVLDGYATNVEMRDGGPVSNVEVDGTAMTTVDDDVFNGTAVDPADFGWATGN
;
A
#
# COMPACT_ATOMS: atom_id res chain seq x y z
N MET A 1 66.25 -8.10 13.38
CA MET A 1 66.93 -6.90 13.91
C MET A 1 66.44 -6.67 15.33
N LYS A 2 67.38 -6.65 16.29
CA LYS A 2 67.35 -6.03 17.65
C LYS A 2 66.10 -6.28 18.52
N THR A 3 66.04 -7.30 19.40
CA THR A 3 66.50 -7.33 20.82
C THR A 3 66.39 -6.02 21.62
N ASN A 4 65.67 -6.06 22.76
CA ASN A 4 66.20 -5.59 24.05
C ASN A 4 65.49 -6.23 25.26
N ILE A 5 66.35 -6.76 26.13
CA ILE A 5 66.14 -7.36 27.45
C ILE A 5 66.40 -6.28 28.49
N LEU A 6 65.70 -6.26 29.63
CA LEU A 6 66.28 -5.72 30.87
C LEU A 6 65.76 -6.47 32.12
N LYS A 7 66.71 -6.98 32.90
CA LYS A 7 66.59 -7.60 34.25
C LYS A 7 67.05 -6.57 35.30
N PHE A 8 66.48 -6.57 36.51
CA PHE A 8 67.13 -6.23 37.80
C PHE A 8 66.16 -6.68 38.91
N ALA A 9 66.40 -7.71 39.74
CA ALA A 9 67.44 -8.00 40.74
C ALA A 9 67.26 -7.29 42.10
N PHE A 10 66.87 -8.13 43.07
CA PHE A 10 66.86 -8.05 44.54
C PHE A 10 67.94 -7.17 45.22
N PHE A 11 67.56 -6.46 46.29
CA PHE A 11 68.47 -6.11 47.39
C PHE A 11 67.71 -6.09 48.73
N ALA A 12 68.18 -6.90 49.68
CA ALA A 12 67.71 -6.99 51.05
C ALA A 12 68.44 -5.95 51.93
N THR A 13 67.75 -5.37 52.91
CA THR A 13 68.42 -4.64 54.00
C THR A 13 67.79 -5.00 55.34
N PHE A 14 68.67 -5.47 56.22
CA PHE A 14 68.47 -5.89 57.60
C PHE A 14 68.39 -4.64 58.50
N PHE A 15 67.41 -4.56 59.40
CA PHE A 15 67.54 -3.71 60.59
C PHE A 15 66.91 -4.43 61.79
N ALA A 16 67.66 -4.49 62.88
CA ALA A 16 67.35 -5.24 64.08
C ALA A 16 67.24 -4.30 65.30
N LEU A 17 66.56 -4.81 66.34
CA LEU A 17 66.35 -4.29 67.71
C LEU A 17 65.36 -3.13 67.85
N PHE A 18 64.48 -3.06 68.86
CA PHE A 18 64.59 -3.47 70.26
C PHE A 18 63.23 -3.95 70.82
N LEU A 19 63.27 -4.97 71.68
CA LEU A 19 62.19 -5.32 72.61
C LEU A 19 62.09 -4.27 73.71
N ALA A 20 60.89 -3.72 73.92
CA ALA A 20 60.50 -3.08 75.17
C ALA A 20 59.15 -3.67 75.60
N SER A 21 59.19 -4.39 76.71
CA SER A 21 58.05 -4.92 77.44
C SER A 21 57.35 -3.78 78.18
N CYS A 22 56.04 -3.64 77.98
CA CYS A 22 55.13 -3.10 78.99
C CYS A 22 53.87 -3.97 78.99
N SER A 23 53.74 -4.78 80.04
CA SER A 23 52.47 -5.31 80.51
C SER A 23 51.56 -4.17 80.92
N ASN A 24 50.30 -4.18 80.48
CA ASN A 24 49.16 -3.84 81.31
C ASN A 24 47.90 -4.43 80.66
N ASP A 25 47.26 -5.30 81.41
CA ASP A 25 45.92 -5.81 81.19
C ASP A 25 44.94 -4.63 81.22
N ASP A 26 44.11 -4.51 80.18
CA ASP A 26 42.79 -3.87 80.28
C ASP A 26 41.83 -4.69 79.41
N ASP A 27 41.27 -5.73 80.04
CA ASP A 27 40.13 -6.51 79.55
C ASP A 27 38.86 -5.65 79.58
N GLY A 28 38.68 -4.85 78.54
CA GLY A 28 37.38 -4.33 78.12
C GLY A 28 37.14 -4.71 76.67
N PRO A 29 35.91 -5.04 76.24
CA PRO A 29 35.64 -5.21 74.82
C PRO A 29 36.02 -3.91 74.11
N ASP A 30 36.93 -4.02 73.14
CA ASP A 30 37.22 -2.94 72.19
C ASP A 30 35.87 -2.46 71.62
N PRO A 31 35.54 -1.15 71.64
CA PRO A 31 34.27 -0.70 71.09
C PRO A 31 34.18 -1.18 69.64
N GLU A 32 33.10 -1.92 69.34
CA GLU A 32 32.83 -2.33 67.95
C GLU A 32 32.94 -1.09 67.07
N PRO A 33 33.69 -1.16 65.94
CA PRO A 33 33.85 -0.02 65.05
C PRO A 33 32.45 0.50 64.67
N GLN A 34 32.18 1.78 64.91
CA GLN A 34 30.90 2.39 64.54
C GLN A 34 30.92 2.72 63.04
N ALA A 35 29.80 2.50 62.37
CA ALA A 35 29.59 2.94 60.99
C ALA A 35 29.71 4.46 60.89
N THR A 36 30.44 4.94 59.87
CA THR A 36 30.61 6.37 59.58
C THR A 36 30.27 6.65 58.12
N CYS A 37 29.00 6.94 57.87
CA CYS A 37 28.35 7.04 56.56
C CYS A 37 28.84 8.14 55.59
N THR A 38 30.04 8.70 55.76
CA THR A 38 30.60 9.78 54.91
C THR A 38 32.14 9.84 54.93
N ASP A 39 32.84 8.85 55.49
CA ASP A 39 34.30 8.89 55.68
C ASP A 39 35.08 8.21 54.56
N GLY A 40 34.39 7.64 53.58
CA GLY A 40 34.96 7.01 52.39
C GLY A 40 35.55 5.63 52.68
N ILE A 41 35.20 5.00 53.81
CA ILE A 41 35.71 3.69 54.23
C ILE A 41 34.53 2.83 54.67
N GLN A 42 34.43 1.61 54.14
CA GLN A 42 33.44 0.65 54.63
C GLN A 42 33.81 0.19 56.06
N ASN A 43 33.06 0.63 57.07
CA ASN A 43 33.31 0.27 58.47
C ASN A 43 32.01 0.04 59.28
N GLY A 44 32.16 -0.51 60.50
CA GLY A 44 31.01 -0.87 61.34
C GLY A 44 30.07 -1.90 60.71
N ASP A 45 28.79 -1.57 60.61
CA ASP A 45 27.74 -2.43 60.03
C ASP A 45 27.37 -2.06 58.57
N GLU A 46 28.17 -1.21 57.91
CA GLU A 46 27.97 -0.81 56.51
C GLU A 46 28.07 -1.99 55.52
N THR A 47 27.13 -2.05 54.57
CA THR A 47 27.12 -3.09 53.51
C THR A 47 27.85 -2.63 52.24
N GLY A 48 28.19 -1.35 52.13
CA GLY A 48 29.05 -0.76 51.09
C GLY A 48 29.79 0.47 51.64
N VAL A 49 30.63 1.14 50.84
CA VAL A 49 31.35 2.34 51.32
C VAL A 49 30.35 3.44 51.68
N ASP A 50 30.32 3.85 52.94
CA ASP A 50 29.42 4.89 53.47
C ASP A 50 27.90 4.56 53.34
N CYS A 51 27.52 3.29 53.17
CA CYS A 51 26.11 2.88 52.97
C CYS A 51 25.78 1.49 53.55
N GLY A 52 24.50 1.25 53.85
CA GLY A 52 24.00 0.02 54.45
C GLY A 52 24.15 -0.06 55.97
N GLY A 53 23.53 -1.07 56.59
CA GLY A 53 23.52 -1.21 58.05
C GLY A 53 22.85 -0.04 58.75
N SER A 54 23.62 0.68 59.59
CA SER A 54 23.19 1.90 60.27
C SER A 54 23.21 3.16 59.38
N CYS A 55 23.74 3.05 58.15
CA CYS A 55 23.75 4.11 57.15
C CYS A 55 22.57 4.00 56.18
N SER A 56 22.40 5.03 55.32
CA SER A 56 21.48 4.97 54.19
C SER A 56 21.78 3.74 53.33
N ALA A 57 20.74 3.04 52.85
CA ALA A 57 20.91 1.86 52.00
C ALA A 57 21.80 2.16 50.79
N CYS A 58 22.63 1.19 50.40
CA CYS A 58 23.44 1.32 49.20
C CYS A 58 22.54 1.42 47.97
N VAL A 59 22.87 2.34 47.06
CA VAL A 59 22.24 2.40 45.75
C VAL A 59 22.85 1.29 44.91
N GLU A 60 22.13 0.19 44.76
CA GLU A 60 22.51 -0.85 43.80
C GLU A 60 22.25 -0.32 42.38
N PRO A 61 23.15 -0.60 41.41
CA PRO A 61 22.90 -0.27 40.02
C PRO A 61 21.62 -0.98 39.57
N GLU A 62 20.76 -0.28 38.83
CA GLU A 62 19.54 -0.89 38.31
C GLU A 62 19.89 -2.07 37.38
N ASN A 63 19.19 -3.19 37.56
CA ASN A 63 19.31 -4.32 36.65
C ASN A 63 18.61 -4.02 35.32
N THR A 64 19.40 -3.73 34.28
CA THR A 64 18.91 -3.46 32.92
C THR A 64 18.61 -4.72 32.11
N ASP A 65 18.96 -5.91 32.61
CA ASP A 65 18.61 -7.18 31.96
C ASP A 65 17.20 -7.62 32.38
N LEU A 66 16.31 -7.75 31.39
CA LEU A 66 14.94 -8.23 31.54
C LEU A 66 14.89 -9.70 31.13
N ASN A 67 14.65 -10.58 32.10
CA ASN A 67 14.50 -12.02 31.93
C ASN A 67 13.83 -12.62 33.19
N GLY A 68 13.00 -13.65 33.03
CA GLY A 68 12.32 -14.36 34.11
C GLY A 68 11.00 -13.72 34.52
N SER A 69 10.54 -14.03 35.73
CA SER A 69 9.23 -13.58 36.24
C SER A 69 9.35 -12.35 37.14
N LEU A 70 8.41 -11.41 36.97
CA LEU A 70 8.17 -10.25 37.82
C LEU A 70 6.93 -10.52 38.69
N SER A 71 7.12 -10.65 40.00
CA SER A 71 6.04 -10.96 40.95
C SER A 71 5.63 -9.78 41.86
N GLU A 72 6.24 -8.62 41.68
CA GLU A 72 5.95 -7.38 42.41
C GLU A 72 6.06 -6.20 41.46
N ASP A 73 5.41 -5.08 41.77
CA ASP A 73 5.43 -3.88 40.93
C ASP A 73 6.85 -3.39 40.66
N ARG A 74 7.12 -3.03 39.40
CA ARG A 74 8.39 -2.44 38.98
C ARG A 74 8.17 -1.27 38.04
N THR A 75 8.90 -0.19 38.26
CA THR A 75 9.00 0.94 37.32
C THR A 75 10.42 1.01 36.77
N LEU A 76 10.56 1.09 35.45
CA LEU A 76 11.85 1.27 34.78
C LEU A 76 12.33 2.73 34.86
N ASP A 77 13.64 2.96 34.88
CA ASP A 77 14.28 4.27 34.72
C ASP A 77 14.44 4.59 33.21
N PRO A 78 13.72 5.60 32.67
CA PRO A 78 13.78 5.94 31.25
C PRO A 78 15.13 6.51 30.80
N THR A 79 16.05 6.79 31.72
CA THR A 79 17.42 7.22 31.39
C THR A 79 18.35 6.06 31.03
N LEU A 80 17.89 4.82 31.25
CA LEU A 80 18.63 3.60 30.96
C LEU A 80 18.09 2.90 29.71
N THR A 81 18.97 2.14 29.06
CA THR A 81 18.58 1.19 28.00
C THR A 81 18.51 -0.21 28.58
N TYR A 82 17.41 -0.90 28.32
CA TYR A 82 17.18 -2.26 28.81
C TYR A 82 17.47 -3.29 27.72
N ARG A 83 17.82 -4.51 28.15
CA ARG A 83 18.04 -5.66 27.28
C ARG A 83 17.05 -6.76 27.63
N LEU A 84 16.18 -7.13 26.69
CA LEU A 84 15.31 -8.30 26.84
C LEU A 84 16.11 -9.53 26.39
N ARG A 85 16.48 -10.40 27.34
CA ARG A 85 17.41 -11.52 27.10
C ARG A 85 16.75 -12.89 27.08
N GLY A 86 15.44 -12.91 27.26
CA GLY A 86 14.62 -14.11 27.39
C GLY A 86 13.19 -13.68 27.72
N THR A 87 12.32 -14.64 28.01
CA THR A 87 10.94 -14.35 28.41
C THR A 87 10.93 -13.49 29.67
N TYR A 88 10.29 -12.33 29.60
CA TYR A 88 10.01 -11.50 30.78
C TYR A 88 8.52 -11.52 31.08
N SER A 89 8.15 -12.25 32.14
CA SER A 89 6.78 -12.58 32.50
C SER A 89 6.29 -11.71 33.65
N ILE A 90 5.25 -10.91 33.43
CA ILE A 90 4.59 -10.12 34.47
C ILE A 90 3.51 -11.01 35.07
N GLU A 91 3.75 -11.45 36.30
CA GLU A 91 2.88 -12.42 36.98
C GLU A 91 1.65 -11.75 37.60
N SER A 92 0.66 -12.57 37.96
CA SER A 92 -0.58 -12.11 38.60
C SER A 92 -0.32 -11.23 39.84
N GLY A 93 -0.92 -10.04 39.86
CA GLY A 93 -0.80 -9.06 40.93
C GLY A 93 0.41 -8.15 40.85
N ALA A 94 1.26 -8.27 39.82
CA ALA A 94 2.39 -7.37 39.56
C ALA A 94 2.09 -6.41 38.40
N THR A 95 2.64 -5.20 38.49
CA THR A 95 2.60 -4.20 37.43
C THR A 95 4.00 -3.86 36.92
N LEU A 96 4.23 -3.96 35.61
CA LEU A 96 5.42 -3.35 34.98
C LEU A 96 5.08 -1.98 34.41
N THR A 97 5.70 -0.92 34.94
CA THR A 97 5.58 0.44 34.42
C THR A 97 6.80 0.82 33.58
N ILE A 98 6.57 1.21 32.33
CA ILE A 98 7.58 1.63 31.36
C ILE A 98 7.37 3.11 31.01
N PRO A 99 8.16 4.05 31.57
CA PRO A 99 7.98 5.47 31.31
C PRO A 99 8.38 5.90 29.89
N ALA A 100 7.88 7.06 29.45
CA ALA A 100 8.22 7.68 28.16
C ALA A 100 9.73 7.76 27.90
N GLY A 101 10.11 7.52 26.64
CA GLY A 101 11.51 7.55 26.17
C GLY A 101 12.33 6.31 26.52
N THR A 102 11.75 5.33 27.22
CA THR A 102 12.45 4.07 27.52
C THR A 102 12.73 3.29 26.23
N THR A 103 13.97 2.82 26.07
CA THR A 103 14.36 1.91 24.98
C THR A 103 14.68 0.53 25.53
N ILE A 104 14.06 -0.50 24.94
CA ILE A 104 14.29 -1.91 25.23
C ILE A 104 14.79 -2.57 23.95
N ILE A 105 15.94 -3.23 24.04
CA ILE A 105 16.55 -3.94 22.91
C ILE A 105 16.54 -5.45 23.20
N ALA A 106 15.77 -6.20 22.44
CA ALA A 106 15.69 -7.65 22.51
C ALA A 106 16.92 -8.31 21.87
N ASP A 107 17.36 -9.41 22.50
CA ASP A 107 18.24 -10.38 21.86
C ASP A 107 17.43 -11.23 20.85
N THR A 108 18.09 -11.80 19.85
CA THR A 108 17.43 -12.66 18.87
C THR A 108 17.08 -14.02 19.49
N GLY A 109 15.82 -14.45 19.39
CA GLY A 109 15.40 -15.79 19.80
C GLY A 109 13.89 -15.97 19.97
N THR A 110 13.44 -17.21 19.80
CA THR A 110 12.04 -17.62 20.01
C THR A 110 11.63 -17.64 21.48
N ASP A 111 12.60 -17.65 22.41
CA ASP A 111 12.39 -17.55 23.85
C ASP A 111 12.59 -16.12 24.39
N VAL A 112 12.58 -15.11 23.50
CA VAL A 112 12.77 -13.69 23.85
C VAL A 112 11.51 -12.90 23.51
N TYR A 113 10.66 -12.67 24.52
CA TYR A 113 9.40 -11.92 24.37
C TYR A 113 8.91 -11.40 25.74
N PHE A 114 8.01 -10.41 25.72
CA PHE A 114 7.27 -10.00 26.91
C PHE A 114 5.96 -10.78 27.02
N VAL A 115 5.58 -11.15 28.23
CA VAL A 115 4.23 -11.68 28.49
C VAL A 115 3.63 -11.05 29.74
N VAL A 116 2.43 -10.49 29.61
CA VAL A 116 1.57 -10.15 30.75
C VAL A 116 0.68 -11.35 31.01
N GLN A 117 0.91 -12.03 32.12
CA GLN A 117 0.10 -13.19 32.51
C GLN A 117 -1.28 -12.74 32.98
N LYS A 118 -2.24 -13.66 32.93
CA LYS A 118 -3.59 -13.46 33.45
C LYS A 118 -3.59 -12.87 34.88
N GLY A 119 -4.11 -11.65 35.00
CA GLY A 119 -4.18 -10.88 36.24
C GLY A 119 -2.91 -10.10 36.62
N GLY A 120 -1.91 -10.02 35.75
CA GLY A 120 -0.82 -9.05 35.81
C GLY A 120 -1.14 -7.82 34.95
N ASP A 121 -0.40 -6.73 35.17
CA ASP A 121 -0.63 -5.45 34.48
C ASP A 121 0.64 -4.90 33.82
N ILE A 122 0.49 -4.24 32.67
CA ILE A 122 1.55 -3.42 32.06
C ILE A 122 1.09 -1.98 31.90
N ALA A 123 1.97 -1.02 32.21
CA ALA A 123 1.70 0.42 32.08
C ALA A 123 2.80 1.07 31.22
N ILE A 124 2.58 1.12 29.91
CA ILE A 124 3.46 1.77 28.94
C ILE A 124 3.01 3.22 28.78
N ASN A 125 3.83 4.14 29.26
CA ASN A 125 3.51 5.57 29.39
C ASN A 125 4.34 6.42 28.43
N GLY A 126 4.41 6.02 27.16
CA GLY A 126 5.04 6.80 26.11
C GLY A 126 4.34 8.14 25.86
N THR A 127 4.99 9.00 25.09
CA THR A 127 4.37 10.23 24.55
C THR A 127 4.79 10.43 23.10
N ALA A 128 4.05 11.22 22.33
CA ALA A 128 4.43 11.55 20.94
C ALA A 128 5.86 12.14 20.82
N ALA A 129 6.35 12.84 21.84
CA ALA A 129 7.71 13.42 21.83
C ALA A 129 8.79 12.45 22.33
N ALA A 130 8.40 11.34 22.98
CA ALA A 130 9.28 10.35 23.58
C ALA A 130 8.51 9.03 23.71
N PRO A 131 8.30 8.30 22.60
CA PRO A 131 7.63 7.01 22.62
C PRO A 131 8.47 6.00 23.42
N VAL A 132 7.84 4.90 23.83
CA VAL A 132 8.58 3.71 24.29
C VAL A 132 8.94 2.89 23.06
N LEU A 133 10.21 2.52 22.93
CA LEU A 133 10.72 1.72 21.81
C LEU A 133 11.10 0.31 22.30
N MET A 134 10.47 -0.71 21.74
CA MET A 134 10.89 -2.12 21.82
C MET A 134 11.38 -2.55 20.44
N THR A 135 12.66 -2.89 20.34
CA THR A 135 13.33 -3.24 19.08
C THR A 135 14.32 -4.39 19.29
N SER A 136 14.98 -4.87 18.24
CA SER A 136 16.05 -5.86 18.31
C SER A 136 17.44 -5.25 18.11
N ALA A 137 18.50 -5.98 18.48
CA ALA A 137 19.87 -5.52 18.30
C ALA A 137 20.38 -5.60 16.84
N SER A 138 19.83 -6.54 16.06
CA SER A 138 20.18 -6.75 14.65
C SER A 138 19.31 -5.96 13.68
N GLU A 139 18.16 -5.45 14.15
CA GLU A 139 17.17 -4.75 13.32
C GLU A 139 16.73 -5.61 12.11
N ALA A 140 16.58 -6.93 12.35
CA ALA A 140 16.16 -7.88 11.34
C ALA A 140 14.74 -8.40 11.67
N PRO A 141 13.80 -8.39 10.69
CA PRO A 141 12.46 -8.96 10.88
C PRO A 141 12.53 -10.37 11.49
N GLY A 142 11.64 -10.65 12.44
CA GLY A 142 11.56 -11.95 13.10
C GLY A 142 12.61 -12.19 14.19
N ASP A 143 13.30 -11.15 14.67
CA ASP A 143 14.35 -11.30 15.67
C ASP A 143 13.82 -11.79 17.02
N TRP A 144 12.65 -11.33 17.45
CA TRP A 144 12.10 -11.59 18.78
C TRP A 144 10.58 -11.76 18.76
N GLY A 145 9.99 -12.26 19.85
CA GLY A 145 8.60 -12.71 19.88
C GLY A 145 7.55 -11.65 20.25
N GLY A 146 7.90 -10.37 20.23
CA GLY A 146 6.92 -9.28 20.47
C GLY A 146 6.39 -9.19 21.91
N LEU A 147 5.19 -8.62 22.03
CA LEU A 147 4.47 -8.43 23.29
C LEU A 147 3.19 -9.28 23.33
N VAL A 148 3.08 -10.15 24.32
CA VAL A 148 1.90 -10.98 24.56
C VAL A 148 1.14 -10.50 25.79
N ILE A 149 -0.18 -10.37 25.70
CA ILE A 149 -1.04 -10.04 26.84
C ILE A 149 -2.13 -11.11 26.98
N ALA A 150 -2.15 -11.79 28.12
CA ALA A 150 -3.17 -12.77 28.47
C ALA A 150 -4.15 -12.18 29.48
N GLY A 151 -5.39 -11.98 29.06
CA GLY A 151 -6.48 -11.48 29.88
C GLY A 151 -7.43 -12.55 30.43
N ASN A 152 -8.43 -12.10 31.16
CA ASN A 152 -9.48 -12.91 31.80
C ASN A 152 -10.87 -12.67 31.19
N ALA A 153 -10.96 -12.03 30.02
CA ALA A 153 -12.22 -11.85 29.29
C ALA A 153 -12.67 -13.14 28.59
N THR A 154 -13.86 -13.12 28.00
CA THR A 154 -14.37 -14.28 27.26
C THR A 154 -13.66 -14.47 25.92
N THR A 155 -13.46 -15.74 25.53
CA THR A 155 -13.02 -16.18 24.20
C THR A 155 -13.84 -17.41 23.79
N THR A 156 -13.91 -17.71 22.50
CA THR A 156 -14.54 -18.93 21.98
C THR A 156 -13.83 -20.22 22.39
N GLU A 157 -12.56 -20.17 22.76
CA GLU A 157 -11.81 -21.33 23.27
C GLU A 157 -12.12 -21.68 24.74
N GLY A 158 -12.83 -20.78 25.45
CA GLY A 158 -13.34 -21.00 26.79
C GLY A 158 -12.45 -20.43 27.90
N VAL A 159 -12.61 -20.98 29.11
CA VAL A 159 -11.91 -20.52 30.32
C VAL A 159 -10.60 -21.29 30.48
N ASP A 160 -9.53 -20.57 30.83
CA ASP A 160 -8.18 -21.13 31.01
C ASP A 160 -7.71 -21.90 29.76
N ALA A 161 -7.98 -21.31 28.59
CA ALA A 161 -7.41 -21.75 27.32
C ALA A 161 -5.87 -21.61 27.35
N ILE A 162 -5.19 -22.34 26.48
CA ILE A 162 -3.73 -22.37 26.43
C ILE A 162 -3.31 -21.82 25.08
N ALA A 163 -2.56 -20.71 25.09
CA ALA A 163 -2.07 -20.08 23.89
C ALA A 163 -1.14 -21.05 23.15
N GLU A 164 -1.14 -20.95 21.82
CA GLU A 164 -0.24 -21.73 20.97
C GLU A 164 1.24 -21.45 21.26
N VAL A 165 1.53 -20.25 21.77
CA VAL A 165 2.87 -19.83 22.19
C VAL A 165 3.06 -19.91 23.71
N GLY A 166 4.23 -20.38 24.13
CA GLY A 166 4.69 -20.28 25.52
C GLY A 166 3.90 -21.04 26.60
N GLY A 167 2.82 -21.76 26.23
CA GLY A 167 1.94 -22.44 27.21
C GLY A 167 1.20 -21.46 28.14
N ILE A 168 0.91 -20.27 27.65
CA ILE A 168 0.32 -19.16 28.41
C ILE A 168 -1.17 -19.45 28.64
N ILE A 169 -1.66 -19.24 29.87
CA ILE A 169 -3.07 -19.46 30.20
C ILE A 169 -3.82 -18.13 30.06
N TYR A 170 -4.91 -18.13 29.29
CA TYR A 170 -5.76 -16.97 29.05
C TYR A 170 -7.25 -17.36 29.05
N GLY A 171 -8.14 -16.38 28.91
CA GLY A 171 -9.56 -16.62 28.77
C GLY A 171 -10.26 -16.88 30.11
N GLY A 172 -11.44 -16.32 30.27
CA GLY A 172 -12.15 -16.29 31.53
C GLY A 172 -13.61 -15.90 31.37
N THR A 173 -14.13 -15.18 32.36
CA THR A 173 -15.54 -14.77 32.42
C THR A 173 -15.72 -13.29 32.74
N ASP A 174 -14.64 -12.51 32.71
CA ASP A 174 -14.65 -11.10 33.10
C ASP A 174 -14.31 -10.22 31.90
N ASP A 175 -15.33 -9.88 31.11
CA ASP A 175 -15.16 -8.99 29.95
C ASP A 175 -14.75 -7.55 30.34
N ALA A 176 -14.79 -7.22 31.64
CA ALA A 176 -14.30 -5.94 32.16
C ALA A 176 -12.89 -6.04 32.75
N ASP A 177 -12.22 -7.19 32.61
CA ASP A 177 -10.83 -7.38 33.01
C ASP A 177 -9.91 -6.31 32.42
N SER A 178 -8.86 -5.99 33.15
CA SER A 178 -7.84 -5.03 32.73
C SER A 178 -6.48 -5.69 32.86
N SER A 179 -5.66 -5.54 31.82
CA SER A 179 -4.24 -5.92 31.80
C SER A 179 -3.34 -4.68 31.79
N GLY A 180 -3.88 -3.53 32.20
CA GLY A 180 -3.20 -2.25 32.29
C GLY A 180 -3.46 -1.29 31.13
N SER A 181 -2.44 -0.53 30.73
CA SER A 181 -2.53 0.52 29.71
C SER A 181 -1.30 0.64 28.82
N ILE A 182 -1.52 0.89 27.53
CA ILE A 182 -0.49 1.18 26.53
C ILE A 182 -0.78 2.53 25.87
N SER A 183 0.24 3.41 25.87
CA SER A 183 0.23 4.66 25.12
C SER A 183 1.60 4.94 24.50
N TYR A 184 1.63 5.25 23.19
CA TYR A 184 2.82 5.61 22.41
C TYR A 184 3.94 4.56 22.52
N LEU A 185 3.65 3.38 21.99
CA LEU A 185 4.55 2.24 21.91
C LEU A 185 4.97 2.01 20.45
N ILE A 186 6.26 1.78 20.23
CA ILE A 186 6.80 1.25 18.97
C ILE A 186 7.33 -0.17 19.24
N ILE A 187 6.83 -1.15 18.50
CA ILE A 187 7.34 -2.51 18.41
C ILE A 187 7.96 -2.66 17.02
N ASN A 188 9.24 -3.02 16.94
CA ASN A 188 9.93 -3.18 15.67
C ASN A 188 10.63 -4.55 15.61
N TYR A 189 10.63 -5.18 14.43
CA TYR A 189 11.34 -6.42 14.14
C TYR A 189 10.91 -7.64 14.99
N ALA A 190 9.64 -7.68 15.39
CA ALA A 190 9.02 -8.88 15.99
C ALA A 190 8.80 -9.97 14.93
N GLY A 191 8.18 -11.10 15.26
CA GLY A 191 7.96 -12.17 14.27
C GLY A 191 8.68 -13.50 14.51
N ALA A 192 9.27 -13.76 15.68
CA ALA A 192 10.17 -14.92 15.82
C ALA A 192 9.51 -16.28 15.47
N GLN A 193 10.01 -16.95 14.43
CA GLN A 193 9.48 -18.25 13.97
C GLN A 193 9.70 -19.37 15.00
N ILE A 194 8.62 -19.93 15.51
CA ILE A 194 8.66 -21.02 16.51
C ILE A 194 8.88 -22.37 15.81
N ASN A 195 8.08 -22.64 14.79
CA ASN A 195 8.13 -23.86 13.98
C ASN A 195 7.50 -23.59 12.60
N SER A 196 7.39 -24.59 11.71
CA SER A 196 6.87 -24.38 10.35
C SER A 196 5.38 -24.00 10.26
N GLU A 197 4.63 -24.06 11.37
CA GLU A 197 3.20 -23.79 11.46
C GLU A 197 2.86 -22.68 12.46
N SER A 198 3.85 -22.12 13.18
CA SER A 198 3.58 -21.09 14.20
C SER A 198 4.73 -20.11 14.33
N GLN A 199 4.36 -18.87 14.60
CA GLN A 199 5.24 -17.72 14.71
C GLN A 199 4.70 -16.79 15.80
N TYR A 200 5.41 -15.70 16.11
CA TYR A 200 5.02 -14.74 17.14
C TYR A 200 4.69 -13.42 16.47
N ASN A 201 3.61 -12.78 16.91
CA ASN A 201 3.14 -11.52 16.32
C ASN A 201 3.89 -10.32 16.93
N GLY A 202 3.65 -9.12 16.40
CA GLY A 202 4.08 -7.88 17.05
C GLY A 202 3.40 -7.68 18.41
N LEU A 203 2.07 -7.69 18.41
CA LEU A 203 1.22 -7.60 19.59
C LEU A 203 0.14 -8.69 19.58
N SER A 204 0.23 -9.66 20.50
CA SER A 204 -0.79 -10.71 20.65
C SER A 204 -1.70 -10.43 21.84
N LEU A 205 -3.01 -10.34 21.59
CA LEU A 205 -4.04 -10.01 22.58
C LEU A 205 -4.94 -11.21 22.85
N TYR A 206 -4.60 -11.99 23.87
CA TYR A 206 -5.33 -13.19 24.27
C TYR A 206 -6.42 -12.88 25.29
N ALA A 207 -7.69 -12.91 24.86
CA ALA A 207 -8.86 -12.64 25.68
C ALA A 207 -8.72 -11.41 26.60
N VAL A 208 -8.22 -10.31 26.03
CA VAL A 208 -8.00 -9.05 26.76
C VAL A 208 -9.34 -8.35 26.97
N GLY A 209 -9.60 -7.90 28.20
CA GLY A 209 -10.87 -7.29 28.57
C GLY A 209 -10.96 -5.79 28.25
N SER A 210 -12.20 -5.31 28.18
CA SER A 210 -12.56 -3.90 27.92
C SER A 210 -12.08 -2.91 28.98
N GLY A 211 -11.60 -3.38 30.13
CA GLY A 211 -10.93 -2.56 31.13
C GLY A 211 -9.49 -2.19 30.77
N THR A 212 -8.90 -2.82 29.76
CA THR A 212 -7.55 -2.51 29.24
C THR A 212 -7.62 -1.33 28.28
N SER A 213 -6.65 -0.41 28.37
CA SER A 213 -6.57 0.75 27.47
C SER A 213 -5.37 0.63 26.53
N ILE A 214 -5.61 0.59 25.22
CA ILE A 214 -4.54 0.52 24.20
C ILE A 214 -4.72 1.66 23.21
N SER A 215 -3.71 2.52 23.09
CA SER A 215 -3.75 3.68 22.19
C SER A 215 -2.37 4.03 21.64
N ASN A 216 -2.29 4.55 20.41
CA ASN A 216 -1.05 5.05 19.79
C ASN A 216 0.04 3.97 19.81
N VAL A 217 -0.16 2.92 19.01
CA VAL A 217 0.79 1.81 18.86
C VAL A 217 1.28 1.77 17.42
N ALA A 218 2.59 1.65 17.25
CA ALA A 218 3.21 1.42 15.95
C ALA A 218 3.91 0.06 15.95
N ILE A 219 3.67 -0.74 14.92
CA ILE A 219 4.26 -2.08 14.77
C ILE A 219 4.88 -2.14 13.38
N LEU A 220 6.20 -2.34 13.33
CA LEU A 220 6.98 -2.15 12.12
C LEU A 220 7.81 -3.40 11.80
N ASN A 221 7.93 -3.74 10.52
CA ASN A 221 8.90 -4.67 9.96
C ASN A 221 8.95 -6.04 10.68
N GLY A 222 7.79 -6.59 11.00
CA GLY A 222 7.66 -7.92 11.60
C GLY A 222 7.44 -8.99 10.53
N THR A 223 7.92 -10.22 10.74
CA THR A 223 7.75 -11.33 9.78
C THR A 223 6.41 -12.07 9.93
N ASP A 224 5.49 -11.50 10.71
CA ASP A 224 4.22 -12.10 11.14
C ASP A 224 3.26 -10.95 11.43
N ASP A 225 2.11 -11.24 12.03
CA ASP A 225 1.06 -10.27 12.22
C ASP A 225 1.51 -9.01 12.98
N GLY A 226 0.96 -7.87 12.57
CA GLY A 226 1.09 -6.63 13.31
C GLY A 226 0.46 -6.78 14.69
N VAL A 227 -0.87 -6.91 14.71
CA VAL A 227 -1.66 -7.18 15.92
C VAL A 227 -2.64 -8.31 15.67
N GLU A 228 -2.72 -9.27 16.58
CA GLU A 228 -3.71 -10.34 16.53
C GLU A 228 -4.58 -10.37 17.80
N PHE A 229 -5.89 -10.51 17.60
CA PHE A 229 -6.88 -10.68 18.66
C PHE A 229 -7.36 -12.13 18.77
N PHE A 230 -6.90 -12.82 19.82
CA PHE A 230 -7.41 -14.13 20.23
C PHE A 230 -8.57 -13.94 21.21
N GLY A 231 -9.65 -13.36 20.71
CA GLY A 231 -10.89 -13.12 21.46
C GLY A 231 -10.84 -11.91 22.38
N GLY A 232 -11.72 -11.89 23.38
CA GLY A 232 -11.84 -10.79 24.33
C GLY A 232 -12.71 -9.64 23.83
N THR A 233 -12.67 -8.54 24.60
CA THR A 233 -13.58 -7.39 24.45
C THR A 233 -12.85 -6.05 24.46
N VAL A 234 -11.51 -6.08 24.45
CA VAL A 234 -10.67 -4.88 24.42
C VAL A 234 -10.96 -4.05 23.17
N SER A 235 -11.02 -2.74 23.35
CA SER A 235 -11.03 -1.79 22.24
C SER A 235 -9.73 -1.00 22.23
N ALA A 236 -9.25 -0.66 21.04
CA ALA A 236 -7.97 -0.02 20.82
C ALA A 236 -8.09 1.14 19.81
N SER A 237 -7.11 2.03 19.80
CA SER A 237 -7.13 3.20 18.90
C SER A 237 -5.74 3.64 18.43
N ASN A 238 -5.69 4.27 17.26
CA ASN A 238 -4.49 4.86 16.66
C ASN A 238 -3.38 3.82 16.47
N PHE A 239 -3.55 2.94 15.49
CA PHE A 239 -2.56 1.93 15.12
C PHE A 239 -1.87 2.31 13.80
N TYR A 240 -0.54 2.25 13.79
CA TYR A 240 0.28 2.37 12.59
C TYR A 240 1.01 1.05 12.36
N LEU A 241 0.76 0.41 11.22
CA LEU A 241 1.23 -0.93 10.91
C LEU A 241 2.01 -0.84 9.60
N GLU A 242 3.29 -1.17 9.64
CA GLU A 242 4.19 -0.98 8.51
C GLU A 242 4.92 -2.29 8.22
N ASN A 243 4.77 -2.79 6.99
CA ASN A 243 5.55 -3.91 6.46
C ASN A 243 5.54 -5.14 7.39
N ASN A 244 4.37 -5.53 7.86
CA ASN A 244 4.12 -6.83 8.49
C ASN A 244 4.03 -7.88 7.38
N GLU A 245 4.87 -8.91 7.42
CA GLU A 245 4.96 -9.91 6.33
C GLU A 245 3.82 -10.96 6.36
N ASP A 246 2.97 -11.00 7.38
CA ASP A 246 1.71 -11.76 7.32
C ASP A 246 0.52 -10.78 7.30
N ASP A 247 -0.29 -10.70 8.35
CA ASP A 247 -1.46 -9.81 8.38
C ASP A 247 -1.23 -8.57 9.26
N ALA A 248 -1.57 -7.38 8.77
CA ALA A 248 -1.39 -6.19 9.61
C ALA A 248 -2.30 -6.24 10.86
N VAL A 249 -3.56 -6.65 10.67
CA VAL A 249 -4.54 -6.88 11.74
C VAL A 249 -5.18 -8.26 11.54
N ASP A 250 -5.12 -9.14 12.54
CA ASP A 250 -5.80 -10.44 12.51
C ASP A 250 -6.68 -10.69 13.75
N TRP A 251 -7.68 -11.56 13.61
CA TRP A 251 -8.37 -12.19 14.73
C TRP A 251 -8.89 -13.59 14.40
N THR A 252 -8.79 -14.49 15.38
CA THR A 252 -9.15 -15.91 15.22
C THR A 252 -10.23 -16.40 16.21
N GLU A 253 -10.40 -15.75 17.37
CA GLU A 253 -11.24 -16.28 18.48
C GLU A 253 -12.39 -15.37 18.97
N GLY A 254 -13.24 -14.89 18.08
CA GLY A 254 -14.50 -14.23 18.49
C GLY A 254 -14.31 -12.94 19.30
N TRP A 255 -13.33 -12.12 18.91
CA TRP A 255 -13.14 -10.77 19.44
C TRP A 255 -14.32 -9.86 19.07
N ASN A 256 -14.81 -9.05 20.01
CA ASN A 256 -15.99 -8.20 19.82
C ASN A 256 -15.76 -6.72 20.15
N GLY A 257 -14.50 -6.29 20.21
CA GLY A 257 -14.13 -4.91 20.49
C GLY A 257 -14.16 -4.00 19.25
N GLU A 258 -13.62 -2.80 19.43
CA GLU A 258 -13.41 -1.82 18.36
C GLU A 258 -11.93 -1.51 18.18
N LEU A 259 -11.45 -1.44 16.94
CA LEU A 259 -10.17 -0.84 16.57
C LEU A 259 -10.43 0.41 15.74
N SER A 260 -9.99 1.57 16.23
CA SER A 260 -10.25 2.88 15.59
C SER A 260 -8.99 3.60 15.14
N ASN A 261 -9.04 4.30 14.00
CA ASN A 261 -7.94 5.03 13.37
C ASN A 261 -6.72 4.13 13.12
N THR A 262 -6.84 3.21 12.17
CA THR A 262 -5.75 2.31 11.78
C THR A 262 -5.21 2.71 10.43
N TYR A 263 -3.90 2.90 10.35
CA TYR A 263 -3.18 3.11 9.10
C TYR A 263 -2.25 1.92 8.85
N VAL A 264 -2.46 1.22 7.73
CA VAL A 264 -1.62 0.11 7.27
C VAL A 264 -0.82 0.55 6.05
N LEU A 265 0.47 0.25 6.05
CA LEU A 265 1.40 0.58 4.97
C LEU A 265 2.20 -0.65 4.54
N HIS A 266 1.98 -1.11 3.31
CA HIS A 266 2.73 -2.20 2.68
C HIS A 266 3.56 -1.66 1.52
N THR A 267 4.88 -1.71 1.67
CA THR A 267 5.87 -1.22 0.70
C THR A 267 6.91 -2.27 0.31
N ILE A 268 6.69 -3.50 0.77
CA ILE A 268 7.53 -4.66 0.49
C ILE A 268 6.63 -5.84 0.11
N ASP A 269 7.16 -6.74 -0.71
CA ASP A 269 6.46 -7.96 -1.07
C ASP A 269 6.32 -8.91 0.14
N GLY A 270 5.48 -9.92 -0.03
CA GLY A 270 5.41 -11.04 0.91
C GLY A 270 4.35 -10.93 2.01
N PHE A 271 3.72 -9.76 2.21
CA PHE A 271 2.58 -9.64 3.12
C PHE A 271 1.39 -10.51 2.67
N SER A 272 0.55 -10.95 3.62
CA SER A 272 -0.69 -11.67 3.35
C SER A 272 -1.84 -10.68 3.14
N THR A 273 -2.26 -9.95 4.19
CA THR A 273 -3.37 -9.00 4.10
C THR A 273 -3.25 -7.76 5.00
N ALA A 274 -4.07 -6.73 4.73
CA ALA A 274 -4.23 -5.62 5.68
C ALA A 274 -5.13 -6.01 6.87
N VAL A 275 -6.13 -6.84 6.60
CA VAL A 275 -7.01 -7.43 7.62
C VAL A 275 -7.26 -8.88 7.28
N GLU A 276 -6.92 -9.76 8.20
CA GLU A 276 -7.35 -11.14 8.22
C GLU A 276 -8.36 -11.37 9.36
N ALA A 277 -9.26 -12.33 9.14
CA ALA A 277 -10.27 -12.70 10.10
C ALA A 277 -10.65 -14.17 9.96
N ASP A 278 -10.47 -14.97 11.01
CA ASP A 278 -10.91 -16.37 11.08
C ASP A 278 -11.85 -16.61 12.26
N GLY A 279 -12.55 -17.74 12.21
CA GLY A 279 -13.27 -18.31 13.33
C GLY A 279 -14.72 -17.84 13.42
N VAL A 280 -15.16 -17.61 14.66
CA VAL A 280 -16.56 -17.27 14.97
C VAL A 280 -16.76 -15.78 14.78
N ASN A 281 -17.80 -15.42 14.02
CA ASN A 281 -18.21 -14.03 13.88
C ASN A 281 -18.79 -13.47 15.18
N ALA A 282 -17.95 -12.77 15.94
CA ALA A 282 -18.36 -11.94 17.05
C ALA A 282 -18.60 -10.47 16.64
N ASN A 283 -18.45 -10.17 15.34
CA ASN A 283 -18.66 -8.88 14.69
C ASN A 283 -17.93 -7.72 15.40
N PRO A 284 -16.58 -7.75 15.45
CA PRO A 284 -15.79 -6.61 15.88
C PRO A 284 -16.00 -5.40 14.96
N THR A 285 -15.61 -4.23 15.44
CA THR A 285 -15.77 -2.97 14.69
C THR A 285 -14.41 -2.39 14.29
N LEU A 286 -14.26 -1.98 13.04
CA LEU A 286 -13.14 -1.17 12.55
C LEU A 286 -13.66 0.22 12.17
N THR A 287 -13.14 1.28 12.78
CA THR A 287 -13.60 2.67 12.55
C THR A 287 -12.45 3.53 12.04
N ASN A 288 -12.60 4.14 10.86
CA ASN A 288 -11.52 4.83 10.13
C ASN A 288 -10.33 3.91 9.90
N PHE A 289 -10.40 3.12 8.83
CA PHE A 289 -9.34 2.19 8.44
C PHE A 289 -8.80 2.61 7.08
N THR A 290 -7.53 3.01 7.04
CA THR A 290 -6.82 3.36 5.81
C THR A 290 -5.70 2.35 5.58
N ALA A 291 -5.65 1.73 4.43
CA ALA A 291 -4.58 0.82 4.05
C ALA A 291 -4.04 1.17 2.66
N VAL A 292 -2.72 1.17 2.54
CA VAL A 292 -1.99 1.51 1.32
C VAL A 292 -0.98 0.42 1.01
N SER A 293 -1.02 -0.11 -0.21
CA SER A 293 -0.05 -1.05 -0.76
C SER A 293 0.61 -0.46 -1.99
N THR A 294 1.94 -0.61 -2.13
CA THR A 294 2.65 -0.37 -3.41
C THR A 294 2.88 -1.66 -4.20
N GLU A 295 2.52 -2.82 -3.64
CA GLU A 295 2.86 -4.15 -4.17
C GLU A 295 1.64 -4.95 -4.65
N GLY A 296 0.44 -4.35 -4.69
CA GLY A 296 -0.78 -5.08 -5.02
C GLY A 296 -1.36 -5.82 -3.81
N GLY A 297 -1.78 -7.08 -4.00
CA GLY A 297 -2.19 -8.00 -2.93
C GLY A 297 -3.65 -7.92 -2.48
N THR A 298 -3.97 -8.62 -1.38
CA THR A 298 -5.32 -8.66 -0.78
C THR A 298 -5.41 -7.71 0.40
N ALA A 299 -6.43 -6.85 0.42
CA ALA A 299 -6.67 -5.95 1.54
C ALA A 299 -7.38 -6.67 2.70
N LEU A 300 -8.61 -7.13 2.50
CA LEU A 300 -9.43 -7.73 3.54
C LEU A 300 -9.73 -9.20 3.20
N GLN A 301 -9.28 -10.15 4.02
CA GLN A 301 -9.61 -11.57 3.89
C GLN A 301 -10.39 -12.08 5.10
N PHE A 302 -11.55 -12.67 4.83
CA PHE A 302 -12.38 -13.31 5.86
C PHE A 302 -12.52 -14.80 5.58
N LYS A 303 -12.21 -15.61 6.58
CA LYS A 303 -12.27 -17.07 6.57
C LYS A 303 -13.49 -17.56 7.34
N LYS A 304 -13.88 -18.80 7.06
CA LYS A 304 -15.04 -19.48 7.65
C LYS A 304 -16.30 -18.60 7.68
N GLU A 305 -16.80 -18.29 8.87
CA GLU A 305 -17.97 -17.44 9.09
C GLU A 305 -17.57 -16.05 9.60
N SER A 306 -16.28 -15.73 9.72
CA SER A 306 -15.82 -14.47 10.32
C SER A 306 -16.35 -13.24 9.58
N GLY A 307 -16.28 -12.09 10.24
CA GLY A 307 -16.85 -10.85 9.75
C GLY A 307 -16.51 -9.66 10.63
N ALA A 308 -16.89 -8.46 10.19
CA ALA A 308 -16.67 -7.21 10.90
C ALA A 308 -17.68 -6.14 10.48
N THR A 309 -17.85 -5.12 11.33
CA THR A 309 -18.48 -3.86 10.93
C THR A 309 -17.39 -2.81 10.73
N ILE A 310 -17.23 -2.33 9.51
CA ILE A 310 -16.20 -1.39 9.09
C ILE A 310 -16.86 -0.07 8.69
N THR A 311 -16.35 1.05 9.20
CA THR A 311 -16.79 2.40 8.79
C THR A 311 -15.60 3.26 8.43
N GLY A 312 -15.73 4.05 7.35
CA GLY A 312 -14.63 4.88 6.85
C GLY A 312 -13.46 4.03 6.35
N LEU A 313 -13.74 3.04 5.51
CA LEU A 313 -12.71 2.24 4.84
C LEU A 313 -12.10 3.04 3.67
N SER A 314 -10.77 3.03 3.56
CA SER A 314 -10.02 3.55 2.42
C SER A 314 -8.91 2.56 2.08
N LEU A 315 -8.99 1.95 0.90
CA LEU A 315 -8.01 0.99 0.40
C LEU A 315 -7.34 1.56 -0.84
N THR A 316 -6.00 1.55 -0.89
CA THR A 316 -5.26 2.01 -2.07
C THR A 316 -4.17 1.02 -2.47
N GLY A 317 -4.08 0.72 -3.76
CA GLY A 317 -3.03 -0.12 -4.33
C GLY A 317 -3.16 -1.63 -4.08
N TYR A 318 -4.32 -2.10 -3.60
CA TYR A 318 -4.63 -3.53 -3.49
C TYR A 318 -5.33 -4.05 -4.76
N GLU A 319 -5.02 -5.28 -5.15
CA GLU A 319 -5.64 -5.98 -6.28
C GLU A 319 -6.98 -6.61 -5.88
N THR A 320 -7.06 -7.15 -4.67
CA THR A 320 -8.29 -7.73 -4.10
C THR A 320 -8.71 -6.92 -2.89
N SER A 321 -9.88 -6.29 -2.95
CA SER A 321 -10.38 -5.50 -1.82
C SER A 321 -10.96 -6.36 -0.70
N VAL A 322 -11.79 -7.36 -1.04
CA VAL A 322 -12.45 -8.26 -0.11
C VAL A 322 -12.45 -9.68 -0.65
N GLU A 323 -11.89 -10.60 0.13
CA GLU A 323 -11.88 -12.03 -0.16
C GLU A 323 -12.61 -12.82 0.95
N MET A 324 -13.66 -13.56 0.59
CA MET A 324 -14.28 -14.54 1.48
C MET A 324 -13.67 -15.92 1.22
N ARG A 325 -12.47 -16.19 1.76
CA ARG A 325 -11.62 -17.34 1.36
C ARG A 325 -12.32 -18.70 1.44
N ASP A 326 -13.12 -18.92 2.48
CA ASP A 326 -13.87 -20.17 2.68
C ASP A 326 -15.35 -20.10 2.25
N GLY A 327 -15.74 -19.04 1.52
CA GLY A 327 -17.10 -18.85 1.04
C GLY A 327 -18.11 -18.43 2.11
N GLY A 328 -17.65 -17.76 3.17
CA GLY A 328 -18.52 -17.14 4.17
C GLY A 328 -19.49 -16.11 3.56
N PRO A 329 -20.64 -15.83 4.19
CA PRO A 329 -21.58 -14.82 3.70
C PRO A 329 -20.97 -13.41 3.71
N LEU A 330 -20.99 -12.70 2.58
CA LEU A 330 -20.59 -11.28 2.52
C LEU A 330 -21.37 -10.38 3.48
N ALA A 331 -22.58 -10.77 3.87
CA ALA A 331 -23.37 -10.06 4.89
C ALA A 331 -22.72 -10.05 6.29
N ASN A 332 -21.72 -10.90 6.53
CA ASN A 332 -20.94 -10.92 7.76
C ASN A 332 -19.97 -9.73 7.83
N VAL A 333 -19.63 -9.14 6.69
CA VAL A 333 -18.77 -7.96 6.58
C VAL A 333 -19.64 -6.78 6.17
N GLN A 334 -19.81 -5.79 7.04
CA GLN A 334 -20.58 -4.59 6.76
C GLN A 334 -19.62 -3.42 6.58
N ILE A 335 -19.56 -2.82 5.40
CA ILE A 335 -18.75 -1.63 5.11
C ILE A 335 -19.69 -0.44 4.88
N ASP A 336 -19.56 0.59 5.73
CA ASP A 336 -20.39 1.81 5.73
C ASP A 336 -21.91 1.53 5.71
N GLY A 337 -22.31 0.45 6.42
CA GLY A 337 -23.70 0.04 6.58
C GLY A 337 -24.26 -0.83 5.44
N MET A 338 -23.43 -1.23 4.49
CA MET A 338 -23.78 -2.15 3.40
C MET A 338 -22.99 -3.45 3.53
N ALA A 339 -23.53 -4.58 3.07
CA ALA A 339 -22.72 -5.79 2.96
C ALA A 339 -21.52 -5.54 2.02
N ALA A 340 -20.38 -6.15 2.32
CA ALA A 340 -19.21 -6.06 1.48
C ALA A 340 -19.50 -6.59 0.06
N ASP A 341 -18.86 -5.97 -0.92
CA ASP A 341 -18.93 -6.35 -2.32
C ASP A 341 -17.50 -6.47 -2.84
N PRO A 342 -17.03 -7.69 -3.16
CA PRO A 342 -15.69 -7.91 -3.73
C PRO A 342 -15.45 -7.19 -5.05
N ALA A 343 -16.51 -6.71 -5.73
CA ALA A 343 -16.36 -5.91 -6.95
C ALA A 343 -16.03 -4.43 -6.66
N ASN A 344 -16.25 -3.95 -5.43
CA ASN A 344 -15.89 -2.58 -5.04
C ASN A 344 -14.42 -2.54 -4.62
N THR A 345 -13.69 -1.52 -5.05
CA THR A 345 -12.29 -1.28 -4.61
C THR A 345 -12.18 -0.79 -3.18
N TYR A 346 -13.21 -0.06 -2.71
CA TYR A 346 -13.16 0.78 -1.52
C TYR A 346 -12.04 1.82 -1.57
N LEU A 347 -11.69 2.26 -2.77
CA LEU A 347 -10.77 3.35 -3.00
C LEU A 347 -11.45 4.67 -2.70
N ALA A 348 -11.00 5.31 -1.63
CA ALA A 348 -11.57 6.56 -1.12
C ALA A 348 -10.47 7.43 -0.51
N ALA A 349 -10.77 8.72 -0.30
CA ALA A 349 -9.87 9.59 0.46
C ALA A 349 -9.53 8.96 1.82
N ALA A 350 -8.26 9.05 2.21
CA ALA A 350 -7.80 8.53 3.49
C ALA A 350 -8.67 9.06 4.64
N THR A 351 -9.22 8.14 5.42
CA THR A 351 -10.05 8.46 6.58
C THR A 351 -9.22 8.64 7.85
N VAL A 352 -7.95 8.23 7.78
CA VAL A 352 -6.96 8.40 8.83
C VAL A 352 -5.93 9.42 8.36
N ASP A 353 -5.83 10.54 9.10
CA ASP A 353 -4.78 11.53 8.88
C ASP A 353 -3.44 10.95 9.37
N ILE A 354 -2.54 10.62 8.44
CA ILE A 354 -1.22 10.06 8.73
C ILE A 354 -0.40 10.94 9.69
N ALA A 355 -0.67 12.25 9.75
CA ALA A 355 0.02 13.17 10.65
C ALA A 355 -0.20 12.84 12.14
N ILE A 356 -1.24 12.07 12.51
CA ILE A 356 -1.41 11.60 13.89
C ILE A 356 -0.28 10.62 14.31
N PHE A 357 0.44 10.05 13.34
CA PHE A 357 1.56 9.13 13.52
C PHE A 357 2.93 9.77 13.30
N ALA A 358 3.03 11.11 13.24
CA ALA A 358 4.31 11.83 13.07
C ALA A 358 5.34 11.59 14.20
N TRP A 359 5.00 10.81 15.22
CA TRP A 359 5.88 10.37 16.30
C TRP A 359 6.57 9.01 16.04
N VAL A 360 6.20 8.33 14.95
CA VAL A 360 6.86 7.11 14.49
C VAL A 360 8.10 7.52 13.69
N ASP A 361 9.27 7.01 14.10
CA ASP A 361 10.55 7.28 13.44
C ASP A 361 10.78 6.21 12.35
N THR A 362 10.21 6.44 11.17
CA THR A 362 10.34 5.58 9.98
C THR A 362 10.82 6.40 8.78
N ASP A 363 11.62 5.76 7.91
CA ASP A 363 12.04 6.33 6.62
C ASP A 363 11.05 5.98 5.49
N VAL A 364 10.00 5.20 5.79
CA VAL A 364 8.98 4.76 4.83
C VAL A 364 7.78 5.69 4.89
N SER A 365 7.43 6.31 3.76
CA SER A 365 6.20 7.09 3.64
C SER A 365 5.67 7.01 2.23
N VAL A 366 4.39 6.72 2.08
CA VAL A 366 3.66 6.89 0.82
C VAL A 366 2.78 8.13 0.98
N GLU A 367 3.07 9.19 0.22
CA GLU A 367 2.24 10.39 0.24
C GLU A 367 1.04 10.20 -0.70
N SER A 368 -0.09 10.84 -0.39
CA SER A 368 -1.17 11.02 -1.36
C SER A 368 -1.37 12.50 -1.65
N GLN A 369 -1.64 12.84 -2.91
CA GLN A 369 -1.76 14.22 -3.34
C GLN A 369 -2.94 14.40 -4.29
N ASP A 370 -3.85 15.32 -3.94
CA ASP A 370 -4.87 15.78 -4.86
C ASP A 370 -4.24 16.64 -5.98
N ILE A 371 -4.62 16.38 -7.23
CA ILE A 371 -4.21 17.11 -8.43
C ILE A 371 -5.44 17.63 -9.20
N ASP A 372 -5.41 18.92 -9.53
CA ASP A 372 -6.37 19.63 -10.37
C ASP A 372 -5.77 20.95 -10.89
N GLY A 373 -6.53 21.68 -11.70
CA GLY A 373 -6.17 23.04 -12.12
C GLY A 373 -5.20 23.09 -13.29
N ALA A 374 -4.44 24.19 -13.39
CA ALA A 374 -3.61 24.50 -14.55
C ALA A 374 -2.10 24.36 -14.24
N ILE A 375 -1.43 23.50 -14.99
CA ILE A 375 0.04 23.35 -15.01
C ILE A 375 0.60 24.37 -16.01
N THR A 376 1.22 25.44 -15.50
CA THR A 376 1.73 26.58 -16.32
C THR A 376 3.26 26.60 -16.49
N ALA A 377 3.94 25.60 -15.93
CA ALA A 377 5.36 25.33 -16.09
C ALA A 377 5.59 23.82 -15.95
N ASP A 378 6.74 23.32 -16.41
CA ASP A 378 7.06 21.89 -16.33
C ASP A 378 6.84 21.32 -14.92
N MET A 379 6.11 20.21 -14.85
CA MET A 379 5.78 19.49 -13.62
C MET A 379 6.15 18.02 -13.82
N MET A 380 6.88 17.46 -12.85
CA MET A 380 7.18 16.04 -12.77
C MET A 380 6.48 15.49 -11.54
N LEU A 381 5.69 14.44 -11.73
CA LEU A 381 5.09 13.67 -10.64
C LEU A 381 6.16 12.81 -9.94
N ASP A 382 5.91 12.39 -8.72
CA ASP A 382 6.74 11.47 -7.93
C ASP A 382 6.02 10.12 -7.86
N ALA A 383 6.68 9.06 -8.32
CA ALA A 383 6.10 7.71 -8.36
C ALA A 383 5.77 7.15 -6.96
N ASN A 384 6.35 7.70 -5.89
CA ASN A 384 6.04 7.30 -4.51
C ASN A 384 4.80 8.01 -3.95
N VAL A 385 4.15 8.84 -4.76
CA VAL A 385 2.95 9.57 -4.40
C VAL A 385 1.75 9.03 -5.15
N ILE A 386 0.69 8.71 -4.43
CA ILE A 386 -0.59 8.37 -5.03
C ILE A 386 -1.34 9.65 -5.36
N TYR A 387 -1.63 9.87 -6.64
CA TYR A 387 -2.29 11.08 -7.08
C TYR A 387 -3.80 10.90 -7.22
N ARG A 388 -4.57 11.85 -6.68
CA ARG A 388 -6.03 11.88 -6.81
C ARG A 388 -6.47 13.02 -7.72
N LEU A 389 -7.03 12.70 -8.88
CA LEU A 389 -7.57 13.69 -9.82
C LEU A 389 -8.96 14.14 -9.33
N THR A 390 -9.00 15.30 -8.67
CA THR A 390 -10.21 15.86 -8.02
C THR A 390 -10.92 16.91 -8.89
N GLY A 391 -10.34 17.26 -10.04
CA GLY A 391 -10.87 18.19 -11.02
C GLY A 391 -10.14 18.06 -12.35
N THR A 392 -10.43 18.93 -13.32
CA THR A 392 -9.68 18.98 -14.58
C THR A 392 -8.23 19.37 -14.29
N LEU A 393 -7.28 18.57 -14.79
CA LEU A 393 -5.86 18.91 -14.81
C LEU A 393 -5.45 19.32 -16.23
N SER A 394 -5.12 20.59 -16.42
CA SER A 394 -4.81 21.19 -17.73
C SER A 394 -3.33 21.54 -17.84
N VAL A 395 -2.61 20.91 -18.77
CA VAL A 395 -1.22 21.25 -19.11
C VAL A 395 -1.25 22.38 -20.12
N GLU A 396 -0.88 23.58 -19.68
CA GLU A 396 -0.98 24.81 -20.46
C GLU A 396 0.21 25.00 -21.40
N ASN A 397 0.03 25.84 -22.42
CA ASN A 397 1.01 26.12 -23.47
C ASN A 397 2.42 26.40 -22.89
N GLY A 398 3.40 25.65 -23.38
CA GLY A 398 4.81 25.76 -22.99
C GLY A 398 5.20 24.97 -21.73
N ALA A 399 4.25 24.27 -21.09
CA ALA A 399 4.54 23.36 -19.99
C ALA A 399 4.57 21.89 -20.45
N THR A 400 5.26 21.06 -19.67
CA THR A 400 5.30 19.61 -19.81
C THR A 400 4.84 18.93 -18.53
N LEU A 401 3.94 17.95 -18.61
CA LEU A 401 3.65 17.04 -17.50
C LEU A 401 4.44 15.74 -17.68
N THR A 402 5.38 15.46 -16.80
CA THR A 402 6.14 14.19 -16.78
C THR A 402 5.60 13.26 -15.71
N ILE A 403 5.29 12.03 -16.11
CA ILE A 403 4.71 10.99 -15.25
C ILE A 403 5.66 9.78 -15.23
N PRO A 404 6.46 9.60 -14.16
CA PRO A 404 7.40 8.48 -14.04
C PRO A 404 6.71 7.11 -14.00
N ALA A 405 7.45 6.05 -14.33
CA ALA A 405 7.00 4.66 -14.20
C ALA A 405 6.44 4.32 -12.81
N GLY A 406 5.44 3.44 -12.75
CA GLY A 406 4.75 3.05 -11.52
C GLY A 406 3.78 4.09 -10.94
N THR A 407 3.72 5.30 -11.51
CA THR A 407 2.80 6.34 -11.01
C THR A 407 1.35 5.92 -11.22
N THR A 408 0.55 6.02 -10.16
CA THR A 408 -0.89 5.78 -10.18
C THR A 408 -1.65 7.09 -9.97
N ILE A 409 -2.57 7.40 -10.90
CA ILE A 409 -3.50 8.51 -10.85
C ILE A 409 -4.92 7.96 -10.75
N ILE A 410 -5.63 8.36 -9.71
CA ILE A 410 -6.99 7.91 -9.41
C ILE A 410 -7.93 9.10 -9.53
N SER A 411 -8.85 9.04 -10.47
CA SER A 411 -9.88 10.06 -10.67
C SER A 411 -11.05 9.85 -9.73
N ASP A 412 -11.51 10.93 -9.10
CA ASP A 412 -12.88 10.99 -8.58
C ASP A 412 -13.88 10.89 -9.76
N THR A 413 -15.12 10.48 -9.48
CA THR A 413 -16.19 10.37 -10.47
C THR A 413 -16.74 11.75 -10.87
N GLY A 414 -16.85 12.01 -12.18
CA GLY A 414 -17.47 13.22 -12.72
C GLY A 414 -17.01 13.62 -14.12
N THR A 415 -17.82 14.43 -14.80
CA THR A 415 -17.54 14.96 -16.15
C THR A 415 -16.54 16.11 -16.17
N ASP A 416 -16.19 16.65 -15.00
CA ASP A 416 -15.15 17.66 -14.79
C ASP A 416 -13.83 17.04 -14.30
N LYS A 417 -13.63 15.74 -14.53
CA LYS A 417 -12.48 14.95 -14.08
C LYS A 417 -11.79 14.34 -15.30
N TYR A 418 -10.76 14.99 -15.80
CA TYR A 418 -9.98 14.54 -16.96
C TYR A 418 -8.64 15.26 -16.99
N ILE A 419 -7.68 14.69 -17.71
CA ILE A 419 -6.38 15.31 -17.96
C ILE A 419 -6.38 15.83 -19.40
N VAL A 420 -5.97 17.09 -19.59
CA VAL A 420 -5.88 17.70 -20.92
C VAL A 420 -4.50 18.30 -21.17
N VAL A 421 -3.90 17.94 -22.30
CA VAL A 421 -2.67 18.54 -22.84
C VAL A 421 -3.08 19.56 -23.88
N GLN A 422 -3.03 20.84 -23.53
CA GLN A 422 -3.44 21.93 -24.42
C GLN A 422 -2.48 22.10 -25.61
N LYS A 423 -2.98 22.70 -26.69
CA LYS A 423 -2.18 23.06 -27.87
C LYS A 423 -0.90 23.83 -27.48
N GLY A 424 0.25 23.26 -27.84
CA GLY A 424 1.58 23.81 -27.56
C GLY A 424 2.17 23.41 -26.20
N SER A 425 1.54 22.49 -25.47
CA SER A 425 2.09 21.82 -24.29
C SER A 425 2.45 20.36 -24.59
N MET A 426 3.07 19.68 -23.63
CA MET A 426 3.51 18.29 -23.80
C MET A 426 3.15 17.41 -22.59
N ILE A 427 3.01 16.12 -22.85
CA ILE A 427 2.99 15.07 -21.81
C ILE A 427 4.15 14.10 -22.04
N ASP A 428 4.75 13.59 -20.97
CA ASP A 428 5.81 12.59 -21.01
C ASP A 428 5.52 11.47 -20.03
N VAL A 429 4.82 10.43 -20.50
CA VAL A 429 4.48 9.23 -19.71
C VAL A 429 5.58 8.19 -19.88
N GLN A 430 6.25 7.86 -18.78
CA GLN A 430 7.49 7.09 -18.75
C GLN A 430 7.31 5.68 -18.19
N GLY A 431 6.12 5.10 -18.33
CA GLY A 431 5.85 3.73 -17.88
C GLY A 431 6.85 2.72 -18.46
N THR A 432 6.99 1.60 -17.76
CA THR A 432 7.72 0.42 -18.24
C THR A 432 6.80 -0.79 -18.31
N MET A 433 7.28 -1.90 -18.87
CA MET A 433 6.55 -3.17 -18.88
C MET A 433 6.31 -3.71 -17.46
N ASP A 434 7.26 -3.48 -16.56
CA ASP A 434 7.20 -3.97 -15.18
C ASP A 434 6.39 -3.00 -14.30
N ASP A 435 6.51 -1.68 -14.57
CA ASP A 435 5.89 -0.61 -13.80
C ASP A 435 5.14 0.37 -14.74
N PRO A 436 3.97 -0.01 -15.29
CA PRO A 436 3.18 0.88 -16.13
C PRO A 436 2.68 2.10 -15.34
N VAL A 437 2.34 3.18 -16.05
CA VAL A 437 1.56 4.28 -15.47
C VAL A 437 0.09 3.92 -15.55
N ILE A 438 -0.64 4.07 -14.44
CA ILE A 438 -2.06 3.72 -14.34
C ILE A 438 -2.89 4.98 -14.11
N MET A 439 -3.88 5.22 -14.96
CA MET A 439 -4.93 6.21 -14.78
C MET A 439 -6.28 5.49 -14.69
N THR A 440 -6.95 5.59 -13.55
CA THR A 440 -8.20 4.85 -13.25
C THR A 440 -9.19 5.73 -12.49
N SER A 441 -10.43 5.27 -12.29
CA SER A 441 -11.39 5.90 -11.36
C SER A 441 -11.36 5.27 -9.97
N SER A 442 -11.87 6.00 -8.97
CA SER A 442 -12.10 5.51 -7.61
C SER A 442 -13.13 4.39 -7.55
N ASP A 443 -14.24 4.55 -8.29
CA ASP A 443 -15.39 3.64 -8.24
C ASP A 443 -15.25 2.47 -9.23
N GLN A 444 -14.24 2.52 -10.11
CA GLN A 444 -13.96 1.51 -11.14
C GLN A 444 -15.19 1.10 -11.95
N THR A 445 -16.06 2.06 -12.23
CA THR A 445 -17.25 1.89 -13.04
C THR A 445 -17.01 2.53 -14.42
N PRO A 446 -17.33 1.82 -15.52
CA PRO A 446 -17.24 2.40 -16.85
C PRO A 446 -17.92 3.78 -16.92
N GLY A 447 -17.24 4.79 -17.45
CA GLY A 447 -17.77 6.15 -17.60
C GLY A 447 -17.61 7.06 -16.38
N ASP A 448 -16.79 6.67 -15.39
CA ASP A 448 -16.61 7.48 -14.18
C ASP A 448 -15.91 8.82 -14.43
N TRP A 449 -14.98 8.87 -15.38
CA TRP A 449 -14.14 10.04 -15.64
C TRP A 449 -13.85 10.23 -17.13
N GLY A 450 -13.29 11.39 -17.49
CA GLY A 450 -13.17 11.84 -18.88
C GLY A 450 -11.88 11.46 -19.60
N GLY A 451 -11.06 10.58 -19.04
CA GLY A 451 -9.86 10.07 -19.72
C GLY A 451 -8.75 11.11 -19.95
N LEU A 452 -7.96 10.88 -21.00
CA LEU A 452 -6.84 11.72 -21.42
C LEU A 452 -7.12 12.39 -22.78
N VAL A 453 -7.02 13.72 -22.83
CA VAL A 453 -7.22 14.52 -24.04
C VAL A 453 -5.92 15.21 -24.45
N ILE A 454 -5.53 15.08 -25.72
CA ILE A 454 -4.35 15.77 -26.28
C ILE A 454 -4.77 16.64 -27.45
N ALA A 455 -4.52 17.95 -27.35
CA ALA A 455 -4.76 18.92 -28.41
C ALA A 455 -3.44 19.33 -29.07
N GLY A 456 -3.31 19.04 -30.36
CA GLY A 456 -2.15 19.36 -31.18
C GLY A 456 -2.36 20.53 -32.14
N ASN A 457 -1.30 20.82 -32.89
CA ASN A 457 -1.21 21.90 -33.88
C ASN A 457 -1.08 21.40 -35.33
N ALA A 458 -1.31 20.10 -35.57
CA ALA A 458 -1.33 19.51 -36.91
C ALA A 458 -2.60 19.89 -37.69
N SER A 459 -2.65 19.55 -38.97
CA SER A 459 -3.82 19.81 -39.80
C SER A 459 -5.01 18.90 -39.43
N THR A 460 -6.21 19.47 -39.51
CA THR A 460 -7.52 18.78 -39.43
C THR A 460 -8.44 19.39 -40.49
N THR A 461 -9.46 18.65 -40.92
CA THR A 461 -10.46 19.15 -41.88
C THR A 461 -11.36 20.24 -41.30
N GLU A 462 -11.42 20.38 -39.97
CA GLU A 462 -12.15 21.45 -39.27
C GLU A 462 -11.41 22.80 -39.30
N GLY A 463 -10.14 22.80 -39.72
CA GLY A 463 -9.34 23.99 -39.93
C GLY A 463 -8.40 24.34 -38.79
N ILE A 464 -8.10 25.63 -38.64
CA ILE A 464 -7.16 26.14 -37.64
C ILE A 464 -7.96 26.65 -36.44
N ASP A 465 -7.48 26.33 -35.23
CA ASP A 465 -8.11 26.72 -33.96
C ASP A 465 -9.58 26.26 -33.90
N ALA A 466 -9.82 25.01 -34.31
CA ALA A 466 -11.07 24.32 -34.11
C ALA A 466 -11.34 24.12 -32.60
N ILE A 467 -12.60 23.87 -32.25
CA ILE A 467 -13.03 23.71 -30.86
C ILE A 467 -13.55 22.28 -30.69
N ALA A 468 -12.90 21.52 -29.80
CA ALA A 468 -13.31 20.16 -29.48
C ALA A 468 -14.73 20.15 -28.91
N GLU A 469 -15.46 19.07 -29.15
CA GLU A 469 -16.80 18.89 -28.59
C GLU A 469 -16.79 18.78 -27.06
N VAL A 470 -15.65 18.37 -26.50
CA VAL A 470 -15.40 18.32 -25.06
C VAL A 470 -14.56 19.50 -24.57
N GLY A 471 -14.85 19.99 -23.36
CA GLY A 471 -14.00 20.96 -22.64
C GLY A 471 -13.81 22.35 -23.26
N GLY A 472 -14.32 22.63 -24.48
CA GLY A 472 -14.04 23.87 -25.21
C GLY A 472 -12.56 24.02 -25.61
N ILE A 473 -11.88 22.89 -25.81
CA ILE A 473 -10.44 22.80 -26.06
C ILE A 473 -10.12 23.26 -27.48
N ILE A 474 -9.08 24.08 -27.65
CA ILE A 474 -8.66 24.59 -28.96
C ILE A 474 -7.58 23.68 -29.56
N TYR A 475 -7.80 23.20 -30.78
CA TYR A 475 -6.88 22.31 -31.50
C TYR A 475 -6.78 22.68 -32.99
N GLY A 476 -5.90 22.00 -33.71
CA GLY A 476 -5.80 22.14 -35.17
C GLY A 476 -4.98 23.35 -35.62
N GLY A 477 -4.17 23.17 -36.65
CA GLY A 477 -3.19 24.15 -37.07
C GLY A 477 -2.61 23.85 -38.45
N THR A 478 -1.31 24.13 -38.59
CA THR A 478 -0.59 24.00 -39.88
C THR A 478 0.73 23.27 -39.74
N ASP A 479 1.01 22.70 -38.57
CA ASP A 479 2.26 22.04 -38.26
C ASP A 479 2.05 20.54 -38.08
N ASP A 480 2.06 19.79 -39.18
CA ASP A 480 1.96 18.33 -39.13
C ASP A 480 3.16 17.67 -38.41
N ALA A 481 4.24 18.40 -38.17
CA ALA A 481 5.37 17.93 -37.37
C ALA A 481 5.27 18.35 -35.88
N ASP A 482 4.12 18.88 -35.45
CA ASP A 482 3.85 19.23 -34.05
C ASP A 482 4.15 18.05 -33.12
N ASN A 483 4.65 18.38 -31.93
CA ASN A 483 5.03 17.41 -30.91
C ASN A 483 4.32 17.73 -29.60
N SER A 484 3.34 16.91 -29.27
CA SER A 484 2.58 16.95 -28.02
C SER A 484 3.17 16.03 -26.93
N GLY A 485 4.34 15.43 -27.18
CA GLY A 485 5.13 14.68 -26.21
C GLY A 485 5.25 13.17 -26.50
N SER A 486 5.40 12.38 -25.43
CA SER A 486 5.61 10.94 -25.47
C SER A 486 4.71 10.18 -24.49
N ILE A 487 4.14 9.06 -24.94
CA ILE A 487 3.44 8.10 -24.09
C ILE A 487 4.06 6.72 -24.27
N ASN A 488 4.44 6.10 -23.15
CA ASN A 488 4.92 4.72 -23.11
C ASN A 488 4.37 3.98 -21.87
N TYR A 489 3.82 2.77 -22.07
CA TYR A 489 3.24 1.89 -21.05
C TYR A 489 2.24 2.62 -20.14
N LEU A 490 1.12 3.02 -20.75
CA LEU A 490 0.02 3.70 -20.08
C LEU A 490 -1.21 2.80 -20.07
N VAL A 491 -1.83 2.64 -18.91
CA VAL A 491 -3.15 2.04 -18.73
C VAL A 491 -4.16 3.14 -18.40
N ILE A 492 -5.23 3.23 -19.19
CA ILE A 492 -6.41 4.08 -18.92
C ILE A 492 -7.59 3.16 -18.70
N ASN A 493 -8.23 3.22 -17.53
CA ASN A 493 -9.34 2.33 -17.19
C ASN A 493 -10.57 3.15 -16.76
N TYR A 494 -11.77 2.66 -17.10
CA TYR A 494 -13.05 3.22 -16.64
C TYR A 494 -13.33 4.68 -17.06
N ALA A 495 -12.69 5.14 -18.14
CA ALA A 495 -13.01 6.43 -18.77
C ALA A 495 -14.39 6.36 -19.46
N GLY A 496 -14.85 7.47 -20.07
CA GLY A 496 -16.15 7.46 -20.76
C GLY A 496 -17.17 8.49 -20.29
N ALA A 497 -16.83 9.47 -19.44
CA ALA A 497 -17.84 10.27 -18.75
C ALA A 497 -18.83 11.00 -19.69
N GLN A 498 -20.12 10.70 -19.56
CA GLN A 498 -21.17 11.30 -20.39
C GLN A 498 -21.43 12.76 -20.03
N ILE A 499 -21.13 13.68 -20.96
CA ILE A 499 -21.34 15.12 -20.78
C ILE A 499 -22.82 15.47 -20.98
N ASN A 500 -23.39 15.02 -22.09
CA ASN A 500 -24.79 15.24 -22.47
C ASN A 500 -25.23 14.17 -23.49
N SER A 501 -26.46 14.20 -23.98
CA SER A 501 -26.98 13.16 -24.90
C SER A 501 -26.31 13.08 -26.28
N GLU A 502 -25.44 14.04 -26.62
CA GLU A 502 -24.74 14.16 -27.90
C GLU A 502 -23.21 14.13 -27.75
N SER A 503 -22.66 14.16 -26.52
CA SER A 503 -21.21 14.22 -26.30
C SER A 503 -20.80 13.44 -25.05
N GLN A 504 -19.67 12.76 -25.17
CA GLN A 504 -19.07 11.90 -24.16
C GLN A 504 -17.55 11.99 -24.31
N TYR A 505 -16.80 11.56 -23.29
CA TYR A 505 -15.34 11.56 -23.33
C TYR A 505 -14.84 10.17 -23.65
N ASN A 506 -13.72 10.08 -24.37
CA ASN A 506 -13.10 8.80 -24.73
C ASN A 506 -12.07 8.39 -23.66
N GLY A 507 -11.48 7.20 -23.81
CA GLY A 507 -10.28 6.82 -23.06
C GLY A 507 -9.09 7.73 -23.43
N LEU A 508 -8.76 7.77 -24.71
CA LEU A 508 -7.73 8.64 -25.27
C LEU A 508 -8.26 9.44 -26.48
N SER A 509 -8.41 10.76 -26.33
CA SER A 509 -8.82 11.65 -27.44
C SER A 509 -7.61 12.39 -28.02
N LEU A 510 -7.39 12.25 -29.32
CA LEU A 510 -6.23 12.82 -30.04
C LEU A 510 -6.71 13.86 -31.07
N TYR A 511 -6.76 15.12 -30.65
CA TYR A 511 -7.20 16.24 -31.46
C TYR A 511 -6.06 16.88 -32.25
N ALA A 512 -5.99 16.63 -33.56
CA ALA A 512 -4.98 17.13 -34.49
C ALA A 512 -3.53 17.00 -33.97
N VAL A 513 -3.21 15.83 -33.42
CA VAL A 513 -1.87 15.52 -32.90
C VAL A 513 -0.90 15.30 -34.06
N GLY A 514 0.28 15.91 -33.98
CA GLY A 514 1.28 15.86 -35.03
C GLY A 514 2.17 14.62 -34.99
N SER A 515 2.85 14.40 -36.12
CA SER A 515 3.80 13.30 -36.33
C SER A 515 5.07 13.38 -35.48
N GLY A 516 5.29 14.50 -34.78
CA GLY A 516 6.38 14.64 -33.81
C GLY A 516 6.12 13.94 -32.48
N THR A 517 4.85 13.65 -32.17
CA THR A 517 4.40 12.95 -30.95
C THR A 517 4.66 11.45 -31.06
N SER A 518 5.10 10.81 -29.98
CA SER A 518 5.30 9.35 -29.89
C SER A 518 4.28 8.71 -28.96
N ILE A 519 3.46 7.78 -29.44
CA ILE A 519 2.48 7.06 -28.62
C ILE A 519 2.69 5.55 -28.82
N THR A 520 3.16 4.87 -27.78
CA THR A 520 3.45 3.44 -27.81
C THR A 520 3.02 2.73 -26.53
N ASN A 521 2.62 1.47 -26.60
CA ASN A 521 2.26 0.64 -25.43
C ASN A 521 1.16 1.30 -24.59
N VAL A 522 -0.06 1.36 -25.13
CA VAL A 522 -1.23 1.95 -24.45
C VAL A 522 -2.32 0.89 -24.31
N ALA A 523 -2.87 0.77 -23.12
CA ALA A 523 -4.04 -0.03 -22.86
C ALA A 523 -5.22 0.86 -22.45
N ILE A 524 -6.36 0.71 -23.10
CA ILE A 524 -7.60 1.36 -22.68
C ILE A 524 -8.64 0.28 -22.38
N LEU A 525 -9.16 0.30 -21.15
CA LEU A 525 -9.98 -0.77 -20.59
C LEU A 525 -11.32 -0.23 -20.08
N ASN A 526 -12.38 -1.00 -20.31
CA ASN A 526 -13.70 -0.87 -19.67
C ASN A 526 -14.27 0.57 -19.70
N GLY A 527 -14.16 1.27 -20.83
CA GLY A 527 -14.75 2.60 -20.99
C GLY A 527 -16.17 2.56 -21.57
N THR A 528 -17.04 3.52 -21.22
CA THR A 528 -18.40 3.61 -21.80
C THR A 528 -18.46 4.27 -23.18
N ASP A 529 -17.32 4.70 -23.69
CA ASP A 529 -17.15 5.41 -24.97
C ASP A 529 -15.91 4.85 -25.66
N ASP A 530 -15.41 5.55 -26.67
CA ASP A 530 -14.30 5.08 -27.47
C ASP A 530 -13.03 4.77 -26.67
N GLY A 531 -12.34 3.73 -27.09
CA GLY A 531 -11.01 3.41 -26.54
C GLY A 531 -10.01 4.49 -26.88
N VAL A 532 -9.80 4.71 -28.18
CA VAL A 532 -9.01 5.82 -28.72
C VAL A 532 -9.72 6.44 -29.91
N GLU A 533 -9.77 7.77 -29.97
CA GLU A 533 -10.32 8.49 -31.12
C GLU A 533 -9.32 9.50 -31.68
N PHE A 534 -9.18 9.48 -33.01
CA PHE A 534 -8.34 10.42 -33.75
C PHE A 534 -9.20 11.48 -34.45
N PHE A 535 -9.14 12.71 -33.96
CA PHE A 535 -9.78 13.86 -34.60
C PHE A 535 -8.77 14.61 -35.47
N GLY A 536 -8.57 14.15 -36.71
CA GLY A 536 -7.59 14.74 -37.62
C GLY A 536 -6.13 14.45 -37.20
N GLY A 537 -5.19 15.22 -37.74
CA GLY A 537 -3.77 15.11 -37.39
C GLY A 537 -3.00 14.04 -38.17
N THR A 538 -1.72 13.89 -37.82
CA THR A 538 -0.74 13.05 -38.54
C THR A 538 0.06 12.13 -37.62
N VAL A 539 -0.28 12.09 -36.33
CA VAL A 539 0.34 11.19 -35.35
C VAL A 539 0.18 9.73 -35.79
N SER A 540 1.25 8.95 -35.61
CA SER A 540 1.21 7.50 -35.71
C SER A 540 1.44 6.89 -34.33
N ALA A 541 0.79 5.76 -34.07
CA ALA A 541 0.78 5.11 -32.76
C ALA A 541 1.02 3.60 -32.91
N SER A 542 1.47 2.94 -31.84
CA SER A 542 1.67 1.49 -31.89
C SER A 542 1.48 0.76 -30.56
N ASN A 543 1.23 -0.54 -30.63
CA ASN A 543 1.09 -1.42 -29.47
C ASN A 543 -0.09 -1.01 -28.57
N PHE A 544 -1.30 -1.15 -29.09
CA PHE A 544 -2.54 -0.83 -28.39
C PHE A 544 -3.28 -2.09 -27.95
N TYR A 545 -3.72 -2.13 -26.69
CA TYR A 545 -4.66 -3.12 -26.17
C TYR A 545 -5.96 -2.43 -25.76
N LEU A 546 -7.08 -2.90 -26.30
CA LEU A 546 -8.38 -2.27 -26.12
C LEU A 546 -9.35 -3.34 -25.67
N GLU A 547 -9.94 -3.17 -24.49
CA GLU A 547 -10.82 -4.17 -23.90
C GLU A 547 -12.13 -3.54 -23.43
N ASN A 548 -13.24 -4.07 -23.95
CA ASN A 548 -14.59 -3.74 -23.51
C ASN A 548 -14.90 -2.22 -23.50
N ASN A 549 -14.49 -1.50 -24.54
CA ASN A 549 -15.00 -0.17 -24.84
C ASN A 549 -16.44 -0.28 -25.36
N GLU A 550 -17.37 0.44 -24.75
CA GLU A 550 -18.82 0.28 -25.04
C GLU A 550 -19.31 1.05 -26.28
N ASP A 551 -18.53 1.97 -26.85
CA ASP A 551 -18.79 2.50 -28.20
C ASP A 551 -17.80 1.85 -29.19
N ASP A 552 -16.77 2.56 -29.66
CA ASP A 552 -15.81 2.03 -30.61
C ASP A 552 -14.42 1.84 -30.01
N ALA A 553 -13.78 0.68 -30.24
CA ALA A 553 -12.44 0.47 -29.67
C ALA A 553 -11.42 1.46 -30.28
N VAL A 554 -11.49 1.66 -31.60
CA VAL A 554 -10.74 2.69 -32.33
C VAL A 554 -11.71 3.48 -33.19
N ASP A 555 -11.73 4.80 -33.07
CA ASP A 555 -12.43 5.68 -33.99
C ASP A 555 -11.48 6.71 -34.63
N TRP A 556 -11.80 7.15 -35.84
CA TRP A 556 -11.22 8.34 -36.41
C TRP A 556 -12.21 9.16 -37.21
N THR A 557 -11.98 10.46 -37.18
CA THR A 557 -12.70 11.44 -37.96
C THR A 557 -11.76 12.57 -38.41
N GLU A 558 -12.33 13.61 -39.02
CA GLU A 558 -11.66 14.87 -39.36
C GLU A 558 -10.37 14.76 -40.20
N GLY A 559 -10.23 13.66 -40.95
CA GLY A 559 -9.13 13.44 -41.87
C GLY A 559 -7.80 13.09 -41.19
N TRP A 560 -7.83 12.31 -40.09
CA TRP A 560 -6.61 11.69 -39.57
C TRP A 560 -5.88 10.93 -40.68
N ASN A 561 -4.57 11.10 -40.76
CA ASN A 561 -3.74 10.52 -41.83
C ASN A 561 -2.48 9.83 -41.29
N GLY A 562 -2.61 9.22 -40.11
CA GLY A 562 -1.54 8.49 -39.44
C GLY A 562 -1.56 6.99 -39.70
N THR A 563 -0.73 6.28 -38.93
CA THR A 563 -0.68 4.82 -38.89
C THR A 563 -0.86 4.32 -37.47
N LEU A 564 -1.73 3.32 -37.27
CA LEU A 564 -1.84 2.55 -36.03
C LEU A 564 -1.32 1.13 -36.28
N THR A 565 -0.32 0.69 -35.51
CA THR A 565 0.27 -0.65 -35.67
C THR A 565 0.21 -1.50 -34.41
N LYS A 566 0.15 -2.83 -34.55
CA LYS A 566 0.14 -3.78 -33.42
C LYS A 566 -1.00 -3.48 -32.45
N THR A 567 -2.22 -3.74 -32.87
CA THR A 567 -3.40 -3.48 -32.04
C THR A 567 -4.14 -4.78 -31.78
N TYR A 568 -4.55 -4.97 -30.53
CA TYR A 568 -5.41 -6.06 -30.10
C TYR A 568 -6.67 -5.50 -29.45
N VAL A 569 -7.83 -5.80 -30.04
CA VAL A 569 -9.16 -5.44 -29.52
C VAL A 569 -9.85 -6.69 -29.00
N LEU A 570 -10.36 -6.62 -27.77
CA LEU A 570 -11.10 -7.69 -27.11
C LEU A 570 -12.48 -7.20 -26.66
N HIS A 571 -13.53 -7.82 -27.21
CA HIS A 571 -14.90 -7.63 -26.75
C HIS A 571 -15.44 -8.91 -26.13
N THR A 572 -15.64 -8.89 -24.81
CA THR A 572 -16.25 -9.99 -24.06
C THR A 572 -17.64 -9.66 -23.49
N ILE A 573 -18.06 -8.40 -23.62
CA ILE A 573 -19.38 -7.92 -23.21
C ILE A 573 -20.26 -7.56 -24.43
N ASP A 574 -21.58 -7.59 -24.23
CA ASP A 574 -22.54 -7.05 -25.19
C ASP A 574 -22.59 -5.51 -25.07
N GLY A 575 -22.98 -4.82 -26.14
CA GLY A 575 -23.32 -3.39 -26.07
C GLY A 575 -22.36 -2.47 -26.82
N PHE A 576 -21.16 -2.94 -27.15
CA PHE A 576 -20.21 -2.20 -27.99
C PHE A 576 -20.77 -1.88 -29.39
N SER A 577 -20.32 -0.79 -30.00
CA SER A 577 -20.64 -0.42 -31.39
C SER A 577 -19.75 -1.19 -32.36
N THR A 578 -18.44 -0.89 -32.40
CA THR A 578 -17.51 -1.55 -33.33
C THR A 578 -16.08 -1.72 -32.80
N ALA A 579 -15.28 -2.55 -33.48
CA ALA A 579 -13.83 -2.60 -33.21
C ALA A 579 -13.10 -1.42 -33.85
N VAL A 580 -13.59 -0.97 -35.00
CA VAL A 580 -13.11 0.20 -35.71
C VAL A 580 -14.29 0.94 -36.30
N GLU A 581 -14.51 2.15 -35.83
CA GLU A 581 -15.33 3.13 -36.53
C GLU A 581 -14.41 4.07 -37.32
N ALA A 582 -14.88 4.46 -38.49
CA ALA A 582 -14.14 5.27 -39.41
C ALA A 582 -15.10 6.26 -40.05
N ASP A 583 -14.98 7.54 -39.71
CA ASP A 583 -15.74 8.64 -40.29
C ASP A 583 -14.83 9.69 -40.95
N GLY A 584 -15.45 10.74 -41.48
CA GLY A 584 -14.79 11.94 -41.94
C GLY A 584 -14.82 12.09 -43.45
N VAL A 585 -13.64 12.35 -44.01
CA VAL A 585 -13.47 12.87 -45.38
C VAL A 585 -13.24 11.77 -46.42
N ASP A 586 -13.31 12.18 -47.69
CA ASP A 586 -12.99 11.33 -48.83
C ASP A 586 -11.58 10.73 -48.68
N ALA A 587 -11.40 9.45 -49.01
CA ALA A 587 -10.10 8.77 -49.08
C ALA A 587 -9.07 9.49 -50.00
N ALA A 588 -9.50 10.41 -50.86
CA ALA A 588 -8.58 11.30 -51.59
C ALA A 588 -7.94 12.41 -50.72
N VAL A 589 -8.46 12.66 -49.52
CA VAL A 589 -8.04 13.71 -48.58
C VAL A 589 -7.12 13.15 -47.50
N ALA A 590 -7.51 12.03 -46.88
CA ALA A 590 -6.73 11.34 -45.86
C ALA A 590 -6.96 9.83 -45.97
N VAL A 591 -5.91 9.03 -45.74
CA VAL A 591 -6.00 7.56 -45.77
C VAL A 591 -5.27 6.99 -44.55
N PRO A 592 -5.99 6.83 -43.43
CA PRO A 592 -5.52 6.06 -42.28
C PRO A 592 -4.93 4.71 -42.66
N THR A 593 -3.87 4.31 -41.95
CA THR A 593 -3.26 2.99 -42.11
C THR A 593 -3.37 2.17 -40.83
N LEU A 594 -3.83 0.93 -40.94
CA LEU A 594 -3.78 -0.08 -39.88
C LEU A 594 -2.78 -1.17 -40.27
N ALA A 595 -1.90 -1.58 -39.35
CA ALA A 595 -0.99 -2.70 -39.59
C ALA A 595 -0.87 -3.63 -38.38
N ASP A 596 -0.88 -4.94 -38.59
CA ASP A 596 -0.85 -5.92 -37.50
C ASP A 596 -2.01 -5.67 -36.51
N PHE A 597 -3.24 -5.84 -37.00
CA PHE A 597 -4.46 -5.55 -36.24
C PHE A 597 -5.23 -6.84 -35.96
N THR A 598 -5.58 -7.10 -34.71
CA THR A 598 -6.41 -8.24 -34.32
C THR A 598 -7.59 -7.74 -33.52
N ALA A 599 -8.79 -8.13 -33.91
CA ALA A 599 -10.00 -7.90 -33.12
C ALA A 599 -10.75 -9.21 -32.90
N VAL A 600 -11.11 -9.47 -31.65
CA VAL A 600 -11.82 -10.68 -31.22
C VAL A 600 -13.08 -10.28 -30.46
N SER A 601 -14.21 -10.87 -30.83
CA SER A 601 -15.47 -10.72 -30.11
C SER A 601 -16.04 -12.08 -29.71
N THR A 602 -16.49 -12.22 -28.47
CA THR A 602 -17.21 -13.43 -28.02
C THR A 602 -18.73 -13.28 -28.10
N THR A 603 -19.22 -12.09 -28.43
CA THR A 603 -20.64 -11.70 -28.38
C THR A 603 -21.22 -11.35 -29.76
N GLY A 604 -20.40 -11.25 -30.81
CA GLY A 604 -20.84 -10.90 -32.16
C GLY A 604 -20.49 -9.45 -32.52
N GLY A 605 -21.46 -8.67 -32.99
CA GLY A 605 -21.27 -7.25 -33.34
C GLY A 605 -20.66 -6.97 -34.72
N THR A 606 -20.26 -5.72 -34.94
CA THR A 606 -19.59 -5.26 -36.17
C THR A 606 -18.10 -5.01 -35.89
N ALA A 607 -17.22 -5.52 -36.74
CA ALA A 607 -15.78 -5.27 -36.59
C ALA A 607 -15.41 -3.90 -37.15
N LEU A 608 -15.47 -3.73 -38.47
CA LEU A 608 -15.07 -2.50 -39.14
C LEU A 608 -16.28 -1.78 -39.73
N GLN A 609 -16.52 -0.54 -39.33
CA GLN A 609 -17.58 0.29 -39.89
C GLN A 609 -16.98 1.55 -40.53
N PHE A 610 -17.24 1.72 -41.82
CA PHE A 610 -16.84 2.91 -42.57
C PHE A 610 -18.07 3.75 -42.91
N LYS A 611 -18.04 5.01 -42.49
CA LYS A 611 -19.04 6.04 -42.76
C LYS A 611 -18.62 6.92 -43.94
N LYS A 612 -19.60 7.64 -44.50
CA LYS A 612 -19.43 8.55 -45.66
C LYS A 612 -18.58 7.95 -46.79
N THR A 613 -17.41 8.52 -47.04
CA THR A 613 -16.47 8.15 -48.12
C THR A 613 -15.06 7.88 -47.61
N THR A 614 -14.90 7.70 -46.30
CA THR A 614 -13.62 7.36 -45.68
C THR A 614 -13.17 5.95 -46.10
N GLY A 615 -11.94 5.60 -45.76
CA GLY A 615 -11.32 4.32 -46.10
C GLY A 615 -10.07 4.08 -45.29
N ALA A 616 -9.41 2.96 -45.53
CA ALA A 616 -8.17 2.61 -44.84
C ALA A 616 -7.27 1.74 -45.72
N VAL A 617 -5.96 1.86 -45.50
CA VAL A 617 -4.98 0.86 -45.96
C VAL A 617 -4.66 -0.05 -44.80
N ILE A 618 -4.93 -1.34 -44.95
CA ILE A 618 -4.80 -2.34 -43.90
C ILE A 618 -3.78 -3.37 -44.33
N THR A 619 -2.83 -3.69 -43.46
CA THR A 619 -1.88 -4.78 -43.66
C THR A 619 -1.93 -5.74 -42.48
N ASN A 620 -2.05 -7.04 -42.74
CA ASN A 620 -2.11 -8.07 -41.70
C ASN A 620 -3.21 -7.81 -40.65
N ILE A 621 -4.46 -8.17 -40.99
CA ILE A 621 -5.61 -8.05 -40.10
C ILE A 621 -6.25 -9.40 -39.80
N VAL A 622 -6.66 -9.59 -38.55
CA VAL A 622 -7.44 -10.75 -38.08
C VAL A 622 -8.71 -10.24 -37.42
N LEU A 623 -9.86 -10.74 -37.89
CA LEU A 623 -11.17 -10.50 -37.29
C LEU A 623 -11.76 -11.86 -36.90
N ASP A 624 -12.10 -12.04 -35.62
CA ASP A 624 -12.68 -13.28 -35.11
C ASP A 624 -13.95 -13.02 -34.28
N GLY A 625 -14.95 -13.89 -34.47
CA GLY A 625 -16.20 -13.89 -33.70
C GLY A 625 -17.22 -12.80 -34.01
N TYR A 626 -16.94 -11.85 -34.92
CA TYR A 626 -17.89 -10.80 -35.33
C TYR A 626 -19.02 -11.33 -36.23
N ALA A 627 -20.21 -10.74 -36.09
CA ALA A 627 -21.36 -11.04 -36.96
C ALA A 627 -21.26 -10.32 -38.31
N THR A 628 -20.66 -9.12 -38.33
CA THR A 628 -20.38 -8.30 -39.51
C THR A 628 -18.91 -7.91 -39.51
N ASN A 629 -18.13 -8.37 -40.50
CA ASN A 629 -16.72 -7.98 -40.59
C ASN A 629 -16.55 -6.55 -41.12
N VAL A 630 -17.30 -6.18 -42.16
CA VAL A 630 -17.26 -4.83 -42.73
C VAL A 630 -18.66 -4.29 -42.98
N GLU A 631 -18.90 -3.05 -42.55
CA GLU A 631 -20.10 -2.28 -42.83
C GLU A 631 -19.74 -0.95 -43.50
N MET A 632 -20.30 -0.69 -44.69
CA MET A 632 -20.22 0.63 -45.34
C MET A 632 -21.50 1.42 -45.06
N ARG A 633 -21.62 2.01 -43.87
CA ARG A 633 -22.89 2.48 -43.29
C ARG A 633 -23.64 3.50 -44.16
N ASP A 634 -22.90 4.44 -44.76
CA ASP A 634 -23.47 5.49 -45.63
C ASP A 634 -23.32 5.21 -47.13
N GLY A 635 -22.94 3.98 -47.51
CA GLY A 635 -22.81 3.58 -48.91
C GLY A 635 -21.57 4.12 -49.62
N GLY A 636 -20.49 4.40 -48.88
CA GLY A 636 -19.18 4.69 -49.44
C GLY A 636 -18.65 3.56 -50.35
N PRO A 637 -17.73 3.85 -51.28
CA PRO A 637 -17.15 2.81 -52.14
C PRO A 637 -16.30 1.84 -51.31
N VAL A 638 -16.65 0.55 -51.32
CA VAL A 638 -15.87 -0.50 -50.62
C VAL A 638 -14.41 -0.56 -51.09
N SER A 639 -14.14 -0.12 -52.33
CA SER A 639 -12.78 0.00 -52.88
C SER A 639 -11.90 1.05 -52.18
N ASN A 640 -12.46 1.86 -51.27
CA ASN A 640 -11.69 2.76 -50.42
C ASN A 640 -10.99 2.01 -49.29
N VAL A 641 -11.37 0.75 -49.03
CA VAL A 641 -10.69 -0.14 -48.09
C VAL A 641 -9.74 -1.04 -48.89
N GLU A 642 -8.46 -0.97 -48.58
CA GLU A 642 -7.41 -1.80 -49.16
C GLU A 642 -6.87 -2.73 -48.09
N VAL A 643 -6.83 -4.04 -48.36
CA VAL A 643 -6.26 -5.05 -47.45
C VAL A 643 -5.13 -5.78 -48.17
N ASP A 644 -3.94 -5.79 -47.56
CA ASP A 644 -2.72 -6.43 -48.06
C ASP A 644 -2.39 -6.07 -49.52
N GLY A 645 -2.53 -4.79 -49.86
CA GLY A 645 -2.23 -4.26 -51.20
C GLY A 645 -3.35 -4.47 -52.23
N THR A 646 -4.53 -4.95 -51.81
CA THR A 646 -5.67 -5.21 -52.69
C THR A 646 -6.92 -4.48 -52.22
N ALA A 647 -7.45 -3.60 -53.07
CA ALA A 647 -8.74 -2.94 -52.81
C ALA A 647 -9.87 -3.97 -52.71
N MET A 648 -10.70 -3.84 -51.67
CA MET A 648 -11.89 -4.68 -51.51
C MET A 648 -12.89 -4.45 -52.64
N THR A 649 -13.61 -5.50 -52.99
CA THR A 649 -14.63 -5.53 -54.06
C THR A 649 -16.05 -5.67 -53.53
N THR A 650 -16.20 -6.27 -52.35
CA THR A 650 -17.46 -6.37 -51.59
C THR A 650 -17.16 -6.46 -50.09
N VAL A 651 -18.13 -6.13 -49.25
CA VAL A 651 -18.03 -6.22 -47.79
C VAL A 651 -17.86 -7.66 -47.29
N ASP A 652 -18.19 -8.64 -48.14
CA ASP A 652 -18.08 -10.08 -47.87
C ASP A 652 -16.71 -10.68 -48.26
N ASP A 653 -15.72 -9.87 -48.65
CA ASP A 653 -14.40 -10.37 -49.04
C ASP A 653 -13.69 -11.04 -47.84
N ASP A 654 -13.22 -12.27 -48.04
CA ASP A 654 -12.55 -13.08 -47.02
C ASP A 654 -11.03 -12.78 -46.97
N VAL A 655 -10.70 -11.59 -46.48
CA VAL A 655 -9.32 -11.03 -46.45
C VAL A 655 -8.80 -10.77 -45.04
N PHE A 656 -9.53 -11.19 -44.00
CA PHE A 656 -9.24 -10.89 -42.59
C PHE A 656 -8.61 -12.07 -41.83
N ASN A 657 -7.71 -12.79 -42.50
CA ASN A 657 -7.11 -14.03 -42.02
C ASN A 657 -5.58 -13.95 -41.92
N GLY A 658 -5.09 -12.79 -41.48
CA GLY A 658 -3.67 -12.54 -41.21
C GLY A 658 -3.08 -13.37 -40.07
N THR A 659 -1.92 -12.94 -39.59
CA THR A 659 -1.28 -13.44 -38.37
C THR A 659 -1.74 -12.60 -37.19
N ALA A 660 -2.39 -13.24 -36.22
CA ALA A 660 -2.89 -12.57 -35.03
C ALA A 660 -1.74 -11.94 -34.23
N VAL A 661 -2.01 -10.76 -33.67
CA VAL A 661 -1.20 -10.15 -32.62
C VAL A 661 -1.33 -11.03 -31.37
N ASP A 662 -0.22 -11.35 -30.71
CA ASP A 662 -0.24 -12.21 -29.53
C ASP A 662 -0.73 -11.39 -28.32
N PRO A 663 -1.87 -11.74 -27.68
CA PRO A 663 -2.34 -11.03 -26.50
C PRO A 663 -1.33 -11.07 -25.34
N ALA A 664 -0.41 -12.04 -25.31
CA ALA A 664 0.66 -12.09 -24.29
C ALA A 664 1.64 -10.91 -24.38
N ASP A 665 1.73 -10.22 -25.52
CA ASP A 665 2.52 -8.98 -25.65
C ASP A 665 1.95 -7.83 -24.78
N PHE A 666 0.74 -8.00 -24.24
CA PHE A 666 0.02 -7.06 -23.38
C PHE A 666 -0.19 -7.56 -21.95
N GLY A 667 0.56 -8.56 -21.48
CA GLY A 667 0.47 -9.04 -20.08
C GLY A 667 0.63 -7.92 -19.04
N TRP A 668 1.51 -6.94 -19.34
CA TRP A 668 1.73 -5.72 -18.55
C TRP A 668 0.48 -4.87 -18.31
N ALA A 669 -0.54 -4.97 -19.16
CA ALA A 669 -1.77 -4.19 -19.06
C ALA A 669 -2.90 -4.93 -18.31
N THR A 670 -2.82 -6.26 -18.21
CA THR A 670 -3.91 -7.12 -17.72
C THR A 670 -3.58 -7.84 -16.42
N GLY A 671 -2.36 -7.66 -15.90
CA GLY A 671 -1.89 -8.34 -14.68
C GLY A 671 -1.66 -9.85 -14.84
N ASN A 672 -1.56 -10.36 -16.09
CA ASN A 672 -1.41 -11.79 -16.41
C ASN A 672 -0.05 -12.17 -16.98
#